data_AF-A0A0L0T460-F1
#
_entry.id   AF-A0A0L0T460-F1
#
_cell.length_a   1.000
_cell.length_b   1.000
_cell.length_c   1.000
_cell.angle_alpha   90.00
_cell.angle_beta   90.00
_cell.angle_gamma   90.00
#
_symmetry.space_group_name_H-M   'P 1'
#
loop_
_entity.id
_entity.type
_entity.pdbx_description
1 polymer ?
#
loop_
_entity_poly.entity_id
_entity_poly.type
_entity_poly.pdbx_seq_one_letter_code
_entity_poly.pdbx_strand_id
1 'polypeptide(L)'
;MENTTSTQLKAFMDRLDKAPFDDTRRIVLRKFVNMEVLKDLSKKHSGVHQDLKKKLQAYLTLLQSTYGEGKETVYCFPKDCWGNKEFGRLYATSVSLQSLKKDSRGALAAGVLQDIDMVAAAPSIFKGILAHYNLQSKALDTYLEDRQQALTKYKLKEKSDFLSIMFSEHLYTTLHPELMEMHHLLYTVAYPRLSADYPNILQASKTRTMTTINKGSFMSNVFQVVESLVLMEAVEFFRARDLVPSVLCFDGLMVVKDDKVNEELLEELHQYMEFAPIVKKRIFDFYKPQWGPCSGKKYIDYFNAFPGFAATNLKQTIPRDEVSMYLDYILEVICSGRETEYKFVLKWLQELFTSGTANGVVLALTGLEGAGKGFLFESISTYMLGKKLCVPLNNATQFLAGSFNSEIENKSLVLFDEMPVSNGRERMAAFDRLKNMVTDTRTIINEKCVHRYEVKNVNNFMIASNNKNILPLTKSGRRVFVLNVSNKRRCDRVYFRHLDEYVKANANKIFTYLCNVDLSDIDLANFPRNEDRDAIVEASADPISALFQEITKYGGFPRNLMEQNREVEVEQSMSSTELYETYQKFVQKRFPGHHVISMTAFGVHLWDAIDLQRGGDARLFMKRRVQVNGHCEVLWVYLGPGAMDLLDDEE
;
A
#
# COMPACT_ATOMS: atom_id res chain seq x y z
N MET A 1 2.71 -35.18 -26.54
CA MET A 1 2.72 -34.34 -25.33
C MET A 1 2.97 -35.11 -24.02
N GLU A 2 3.08 -36.45 -24.04
CA GLU A 2 3.20 -37.31 -22.82
C GLU A 2 4.49 -37.14 -21.99
N ASN A 3 5.64 -36.88 -22.61
CA ASN A 3 6.91 -36.65 -21.89
C ASN A 3 7.03 -35.22 -21.32
N THR A 4 6.21 -34.30 -21.82
CA THR A 4 6.23 -32.88 -21.48
C THR A 4 5.59 -32.63 -20.11
N THR A 5 4.42 -33.23 -19.84
CA THR A 5 3.66 -33.06 -18.58
C THR A 5 4.37 -33.66 -17.35
N SER A 6 5.10 -34.77 -17.54
CA SER A 6 5.88 -35.41 -16.48
C SER A 6 7.10 -34.56 -16.06
N THR A 7 7.76 -33.94 -17.04
CA THR A 7 8.91 -33.04 -16.81
C THR A 7 8.47 -31.72 -16.14
N GLN A 8 7.33 -31.17 -16.56
CA GLN A 8 6.68 -29.99 -15.98
C GLN A 8 6.43 -30.18 -14.47
N LEU A 9 5.70 -31.22 -14.10
CA LEU A 9 5.29 -31.44 -12.71
C LEU A 9 6.45 -31.90 -11.82
N LYS A 10 7.46 -32.57 -12.38
CA LYS A 10 8.75 -32.78 -11.71
C LYS A 10 9.42 -31.46 -11.31
N ALA A 11 9.41 -30.44 -12.17
CA ALA A 11 9.96 -29.14 -11.83
C ALA A 11 9.21 -28.47 -10.66
N PHE A 12 7.88 -28.67 -10.55
CA PHE A 12 7.11 -28.22 -9.40
C PHE A 12 7.42 -29.00 -8.11
N MET A 13 7.76 -30.29 -8.21
CA MET A 13 8.22 -31.06 -7.05
C MET A 13 9.58 -30.57 -6.55
N ASP A 14 10.52 -30.28 -7.46
CA ASP A 14 11.81 -29.67 -7.09
C ASP A 14 11.67 -28.27 -6.42
N ARG A 15 10.50 -27.62 -6.51
CA ARG A 15 10.18 -26.37 -5.78
C ARG A 15 10.00 -26.60 -4.30
N LEU A 16 9.43 -27.74 -3.92
CA LEU A 16 9.11 -28.08 -2.53
C LEU A 16 10.39 -28.27 -1.71
N ASP A 17 11.45 -28.83 -2.31
CA ASP A 17 12.75 -29.08 -1.64
C ASP A 17 13.49 -27.81 -1.20
N LYS A 18 13.12 -26.63 -1.73
CA LYS A 18 13.84 -25.37 -1.53
C LYS A 18 12.97 -24.17 -1.21
N ALA A 19 11.66 -24.36 -1.03
CA ALA A 19 10.82 -23.33 -0.45
C ALA A 19 11.21 -23.23 1.04
N PRO A 20 11.72 -22.09 1.55
CA PRO A 20 11.69 -21.89 2.98
C PRO A 20 10.20 -21.95 3.35
N PHE A 21 9.81 -22.87 4.23
CA PHE A 21 8.45 -22.97 4.73
C PHE A 21 8.17 -21.77 5.66
N ASP A 22 8.07 -20.60 5.03
CA ASP A 22 7.51 -19.31 5.46
C ASP A 22 6.64 -18.81 4.29
N ASP A 23 5.88 -19.75 3.72
CA ASP A 23 4.98 -19.50 2.60
C ASP A 23 3.75 -18.78 3.16
N THR A 24 3.87 -17.47 3.31
CA THR A 24 2.80 -16.57 3.75
C THR A 24 1.97 -16.06 2.58
N ARG A 25 2.02 -16.73 1.41
CA ARG A 25 1.38 -16.26 0.17
C ARG A 25 -0.10 -15.97 0.40
N ARG A 26 -0.46 -14.74 0.08
CA ARG A 26 -1.85 -14.28 -0.04
C ARG A 26 -2.02 -13.67 -1.42
N ILE A 27 -3.21 -13.85 -1.97
CA ILE A 27 -3.53 -13.26 -3.26
C ILE A 27 -4.88 -12.56 -3.20
N VAL A 28 -4.91 -11.35 -3.73
CA VAL A 28 -6.14 -10.56 -3.86
C VAL A 28 -6.69 -10.74 -5.27
N LEU A 29 -7.91 -11.28 -5.36
CA LEU A 29 -8.64 -11.41 -6.63
C LEU A 29 -9.93 -10.61 -6.57
N ARG A 30 -10.34 -10.05 -7.72
CA ARG A 30 -11.59 -9.28 -7.83
C ARG A 30 -12.76 -10.19 -8.13
N LYS A 31 -13.89 -9.96 -7.47
CA LYS A 31 -15.12 -10.76 -7.62
C LYS A 31 -15.95 -10.30 -8.81
N PHE A 32 -16.28 -11.25 -9.68
CA PHE A 32 -17.28 -11.08 -10.73
C PHE A 32 -18.30 -12.20 -10.64
N VAL A 33 -19.58 -11.86 -10.81
CA VAL A 33 -20.70 -12.80 -10.83
C VAL A 33 -21.79 -12.27 -11.75
N ASN A 34 -22.65 -13.16 -12.24
CA ASN A 34 -23.89 -12.79 -12.88
C ASN A 34 -24.86 -12.20 -11.85
N MET A 35 -24.94 -10.87 -11.84
CA MET A 35 -25.73 -10.12 -10.85
C MET A 35 -27.23 -10.33 -11.02
N GLU A 36 -27.72 -10.61 -12.22
CA GLU A 36 -29.14 -10.89 -12.47
C GLU A 36 -29.53 -12.23 -11.83
N VAL A 37 -28.73 -13.27 -12.10
CA VAL A 37 -28.92 -14.59 -11.50
C VAL A 37 -28.78 -14.54 -9.99
N LEU A 38 -27.80 -13.80 -9.46
CA LEU A 38 -27.63 -13.66 -8.01
C LEU A 38 -28.84 -13.01 -7.34
N LYS A 39 -29.36 -11.92 -7.93
CA LYS A 39 -30.56 -11.23 -7.43
C LYS A 39 -31.76 -12.16 -7.46
N ASP A 40 -31.94 -12.91 -8.54
CA ASP A 40 -33.09 -13.79 -8.69
C ASP A 40 -33.07 -14.96 -7.69
N LEU A 41 -31.93 -15.66 -7.59
CA LEU A 41 -31.77 -16.78 -6.66
C LEU A 41 -31.86 -16.35 -5.18
N SER A 42 -31.57 -15.08 -4.88
CA SER A 42 -31.65 -14.52 -3.52
C SER A 42 -33.08 -14.15 -3.09
N LYS A 43 -34.06 -14.12 -4.00
CA LYS A 43 -35.47 -13.77 -3.71
C LYS A 43 -36.14 -14.81 -2.81
N LYS A 44 -37.16 -14.38 -2.05
CA LYS A 44 -37.90 -15.24 -1.11
C LYS A 44 -38.50 -16.49 -1.79
N HIS A 45 -39.00 -16.38 -3.02
CA HIS A 45 -39.69 -17.45 -3.75
C HIS A 45 -38.82 -18.21 -4.79
N SER A 46 -37.50 -18.08 -4.76
CA SER A 46 -36.59 -18.65 -5.78
C SER A 46 -36.48 -20.19 -5.82
N GLY A 47 -37.22 -20.93 -4.98
CA GLY A 47 -37.07 -22.39 -4.85
C GLY A 47 -35.74 -22.87 -4.22
N VAL A 48 -34.80 -21.95 -3.94
CA VAL A 48 -33.50 -22.27 -3.34
C VAL A 48 -33.62 -22.55 -1.85
N HIS A 49 -32.96 -23.62 -1.38
CA HIS A 49 -32.89 -24.00 0.03
C HIS A 49 -32.39 -22.86 0.93
N GLN A 50 -32.92 -22.76 2.15
CA GLN A 50 -32.75 -21.60 3.03
C GLN A 50 -31.27 -21.29 3.36
N ASP A 51 -30.43 -22.31 3.56
CA ASP A 51 -29.00 -22.10 3.86
C ASP A 51 -28.21 -21.54 2.69
N LEU A 52 -28.50 -22.01 1.47
CA LEU A 52 -27.89 -21.44 0.26
C LEU A 52 -28.39 -20.02 0.04
N LYS A 53 -29.69 -19.77 0.25
CA LYS A 53 -30.28 -18.43 0.17
C LYS A 53 -29.61 -17.44 1.13
N LYS A 54 -29.32 -17.84 2.37
CA LYS A 54 -28.54 -17.01 3.32
C LYS A 54 -27.15 -16.66 2.78
N LYS A 55 -26.44 -17.62 2.20
CA LYS A 55 -25.13 -17.39 1.56
C LYS A 55 -25.23 -16.44 0.37
N LEU A 56 -26.23 -16.61 -0.49
CA LEU A 56 -26.46 -15.76 -1.66
C LEU A 56 -26.83 -14.33 -1.26
N GLN A 57 -27.67 -14.16 -0.23
CA GLN A 57 -28.00 -12.84 0.33
C GLN A 57 -26.78 -12.16 0.93
N ALA A 58 -25.96 -12.90 1.71
CA ALA A 58 -24.70 -12.37 2.22
C ALA A 58 -23.76 -11.94 1.07
N TYR A 59 -23.72 -12.72 -0.01
CA TYR A 59 -22.95 -12.38 -1.21
C TYR A 59 -23.50 -11.12 -1.90
N LEU A 60 -24.83 -11.01 -2.06
CA LEU A 60 -25.49 -9.87 -2.67
C LEU A 60 -25.25 -8.58 -1.86
N THR A 61 -25.45 -8.61 -0.55
CA THR A 61 -25.17 -7.48 0.35
C THR A 61 -23.69 -7.09 0.29
N LEU A 62 -22.79 -8.08 0.22
CA LEU A 62 -21.36 -7.83 0.11
C LEU A 62 -21.01 -7.07 -1.18
N LEU A 63 -21.64 -7.38 -2.30
CA LEU A 63 -21.39 -6.72 -3.59
C LEU A 63 -22.10 -5.36 -3.70
N GLN A 64 -23.29 -5.19 -3.10
CA GLN A 64 -24.05 -3.93 -3.10
C GLN A 64 -23.47 -2.86 -2.18
N SER A 65 -22.76 -3.25 -1.12
CA SER A 65 -22.11 -2.33 -0.18
C SER A 65 -20.80 -1.71 -0.70
N THR A 66 -20.52 -1.86 -1.99
CA THR A 66 -19.27 -1.41 -2.64
C THR A 66 -19.59 -0.49 -3.82
N TYR A 67 -18.96 0.68 -3.87
CA TYR A 67 -18.93 1.57 -5.04
C TYR A 67 -17.67 1.25 -5.87
N GLY A 68 -17.79 1.06 -7.20
CA GLY A 68 -16.64 0.91 -8.12
C GLY A 68 -16.48 -0.47 -8.82
N GLU A 69 -15.25 -0.77 -9.26
CA GLU A 69 -14.82 -1.87 -10.18
C GLU A 69 -14.89 -3.32 -9.62
N GLY A 70 -15.82 -3.61 -8.70
CA GLY A 70 -15.97 -4.91 -8.02
C GLY A 70 -15.28 -4.99 -6.65
N LYS A 71 -15.49 -6.09 -5.92
CA LYS A 71 -14.96 -6.27 -4.55
C LYS A 71 -13.79 -7.25 -4.51
N GLU A 72 -12.71 -6.82 -3.88
CA GLU A 72 -11.51 -7.62 -3.66
C GLU A 72 -11.76 -8.74 -2.62
N THR A 73 -11.17 -9.90 -2.88
CA THR A 73 -11.19 -11.06 -1.99
C THR A 73 -9.76 -11.55 -1.80
N VAL A 74 -9.34 -11.55 -0.54
CA VAL A 74 -8.07 -12.13 -0.14
C VAL A 74 -8.25 -13.65 -0.06
N TYR A 75 -7.36 -14.39 -0.72
CA TYR A 75 -7.19 -15.83 -0.57
C TYR A 75 -5.92 -16.08 0.24
N CYS A 76 -6.01 -16.88 1.30
CA CYS A 76 -4.89 -17.22 2.16
C CYS A 76 -4.97 -18.68 2.60
N PHE A 77 -3.89 -19.20 3.18
CA PHE A 77 -3.92 -20.53 3.79
C PHE A 77 -4.92 -20.59 4.96
N PRO A 78 -5.56 -21.75 5.17
CA PRO A 78 -6.47 -21.93 6.29
C PRO A 78 -5.68 -22.01 7.60
N LYS A 79 -6.27 -21.58 8.72
CA LYS A 79 -5.68 -21.82 10.04
C LYS A 79 -5.89 -23.28 10.44
N ASP A 80 -4.85 -23.95 10.92
CA ASP A 80 -4.98 -25.26 11.56
C ASP A 80 -5.29 -25.12 13.06
N CYS A 81 -5.32 -26.25 13.79
CA CYS A 81 -5.58 -26.26 15.24
C CYS A 81 -4.51 -25.56 16.09
N TRP A 82 -3.34 -25.25 15.51
CA TRP A 82 -2.26 -24.48 16.15
C TRP A 82 -2.11 -23.06 15.58
N GLY A 83 -2.92 -22.70 14.58
CA GLY A 83 -3.03 -21.36 14.01
C GLY A 83 -2.15 -21.06 12.80
N ASN A 84 -1.31 -22.00 12.31
CA ASN A 84 -0.13 -21.69 11.48
C ASN A 84 0.05 -22.58 10.23
N LYS A 85 -1.01 -23.12 9.63
CA LYS A 85 -0.83 -23.86 8.36
C LYS A 85 -0.51 -22.88 7.23
N GLU A 86 0.74 -22.90 6.78
CA GLU A 86 1.32 -22.01 5.76
C GLU A 86 1.50 -22.72 4.40
N PHE A 87 0.70 -23.74 4.10
CA PHE A 87 0.83 -24.49 2.85
C PHE A 87 -0.49 -25.13 2.39
N GLY A 88 -0.52 -25.53 1.11
CA GLY A 88 -1.64 -26.24 0.48
C GLY A 88 -2.53 -25.29 -0.33
N ARG A 89 -3.85 -25.49 -0.27
CA ARG A 89 -4.83 -24.66 -0.99
C ARG A 89 -5.05 -23.31 -0.31
N LEU A 90 -5.20 -22.27 -1.12
CA LEU A 90 -5.66 -20.96 -0.65
C LEU A 90 -7.18 -20.89 -0.66
N TYR A 91 -7.75 -20.36 0.43
CA TYR A 91 -9.20 -20.21 0.61
C TYR A 91 -9.58 -18.74 0.73
N ALA A 92 -10.72 -18.38 0.14
CA ALA A 92 -11.28 -17.04 0.24
C ALA A 92 -11.62 -16.70 1.70
N THR A 93 -11.18 -15.54 2.18
CA THR A 93 -11.45 -15.02 3.53
C THR A 93 -12.86 -14.45 3.72
N SER A 94 -13.61 -14.32 2.62
CA SER A 94 -14.99 -13.82 2.61
C SER A 94 -15.86 -14.69 1.71
N VAL A 95 -17.19 -14.51 1.79
CA VAL A 95 -18.15 -15.24 0.93
C VAL A 95 -17.72 -15.14 -0.53
N SER A 96 -17.45 -16.29 -1.16
CA SER A 96 -16.91 -16.39 -2.52
C SER A 96 -17.55 -17.57 -3.26
N LEU A 97 -17.57 -17.49 -4.60
CA LEU A 97 -17.93 -18.59 -5.49
C LEU A 97 -17.18 -19.89 -5.17
N GLN A 98 -15.93 -19.81 -4.67
CA GLN A 98 -15.13 -20.97 -4.24
C GLN A 98 -15.87 -21.86 -3.22
N SER A 99 -16.68 -21.25 -2.34
CA SER A 99 -17.40 -21.93 -1.26
C SER A 99 -18.76 -22.52 -1.66
N LEU A 100 -19.21 -22.26 -2.89
CA LEU A 100 -20.52 -22.67 -3.38
C LEU A 100 -20.47 -24.05 -4.05
N LYS A 101 -21.59 -24.77 -4.02
CA LYS A 101 -21.74 -26.03 -4.76
C LYS A 101 -21.66 -25.77 -6.27
N LYS A 102 -21.20 -26.76 -7.02
CA LYS A 102 -20.95 -26.69 -8.47
C LYS A 102 -22.10 -26.04 -9.25
N ASP A 103 -23.34 -26.46 -9.03
CA ASP A 103 -24.49 -25.96 -9.81
C ASP A 103 -24.76 -24.47 -9.56
N SER A 104 -24.74 -24.05 -8.29
CA SER A 104 -24.91 -22.64 -7.92
C SER A 104 -23.74 -21.79 -8.39
N ARG A 105 -22.52 -22.33 -8.28
CA ARG A 105 -21.30 -21.68 -8.75
C ARG A 105 -21.35 -21.46 -10.26
N GLY A 106 -21.71 -22.49 -11.02
CA GLY A 106 -21.85 -22.42 -12.48
C GLY A 106 -22.94 -21.44 -12.91
N ALA A 107 -24.10 -21.45 -12.27
CA ALA A 107 -25.18 -20.50 -12.56
C ALA A 107 -24.73 -19.03 -12.34
N LEU A 108 -23.99 -18.76 -11.27
CA LEU A 108 -23.47 -17.42 -10.97
C LEU A 108 -22.25 -17.02 -11.82
N ALA A 109 -21.52 -17.99 -12.36
CA ALA A 109 -20.41 -17.74 -13.29
C ALA A 109 -20.91 -17.51 -14.73
N ALA A 110 -22.09 -18.05 -15.08
CA ALA A 110 -22.61 -18.08 -16.44
C ALA A 110 -22.62 -16.70 -17.12
N GLY A 111 -21.95 -16.62 -18.27
CA GLY A 111 -21.86 -15.41 -19.10
C GLY A 111 -20.85 -14.37 -18.61
N VAL A 112 -20.27 -14.54 -17.41
CA VAL A 112 -19.37 -13.55 -16.78
C VAL A 112 -17.98 -14.11 -16.55
N LEU A 113 -17.87 -15.38 -16.20
CA LEU A 113 -16.62 -16.07 -15.92
C LEU A 113 -16.49 -17.30 -16.81
N GLN A 114 -15.24 -17.67 -17.11
CA GLN A 114 -14.86 -18.92 -17.76
C GLN A 114 -13.95 -19.73 -16.82
N ASP A 115 -14.24 -21.03 -16.69
CA ASP A 115 -13.56 -21.95 -15.78
C ASP A 115 -12.41 -22.63 -16.52
N ILE A 116 -11.22 -22.59 -15.92
CA ILE A 116 -9.98 -23.15 -16.49
C ILE A 116 -9.44 -24.17 -15.49
N ASP A 117 -9.56 -25.44 -15.83
CA ASP A 117 -9.20 -26.56 -14.98
C ASP A 117 -7.96 -27.30 -15.48
N MET A 118 -7.12 -27.75 -14.55
CA MET A 118 -6.06 -28.72 -14.84
C MET A 118 -6.67 -30.06 -15.22
N VAL A 119 -6.25 -30.58 -16.38
CA VAL A 119 -6.67 -31.90 -16.84
C VAL A 119 -6.12 -32.98 -15.89
N ALA A 120 -7.03 -33.73 -15.27
CA ALA A 120 -6.72 -34.82 -14.34
C ALA A 120 -5.70 -34.41 -13.25
N ALA A 121 -5.90 -33.24 -12.62
CA ALA A 121 -4.94 -32.61 -11.70
C ALA A 121 -4.19 -33.57 -10.77
N ALA A 122 -4.89 -34.34 -9.92
CA ALA A 122 -4.23 -35.25 -8.98
C ALA A 122 -3.43 -36.39 -9.67
N PRO A 123 -4.00 -37.16 -10.62
CA PRO A 123 -3.22 -38.12 -11.43
C PRO A 123 -2.00 -37.50 -12.12
N SER A 124 -2.15 -36.32 -12.73
CA SER A 124 -1.07 -35.61 -13.40
C SER A 124 0.05 -35.26 -12.41
N ILE A 125 -0.31 -34.67 -11.26
CA ILE A 125 0.64 -34.34 -10.17
C ILE A 125 1.37 -35.60 -9.71
N PHE A 126 0.67 -36.72 -9.58
CA PHE A 126 1.29 -37.97 -9.17
C PHE A 126 2.31 -38.47 -10.20
N LYS A 127 2.04 -38.32 -11.50
CA LYS A 127 3.00 -38.65 -12.56
C LYS A 127 4.27 -37.80 -12.46
N GLY A 128 4.13 -36.52 -12.08
CA GLY A 128 5.26 -35.65 -11.76
C GLY A 128 6.07 -36.11 -10.54
N ILE A 129 5.41 -36.51 -9.46
CA ILE A 129 6.04 -37.08 -8.25
C ILE A 129 6.85 -38.33 -8.59
N LEU A 130 6.24 -39.28 -9.33
CA LEU A 130 6.93 -40.51 -9.73
C LEU A 130 8.17 -40.17 -10.57
N ALA A 131 8.05 -39.28 -11.54
CA ALA A 131 9.19 -38.87 -12.38
C ALA A 131 10.28 -38.13 -11.62
N HIS A 132 9.94 -37.37 -10.58
CA HIS A 132 10.92 -36.75 -9.68
C HIS A 132 11.81 -37.83 -9.04
N TYR A 133 11.21 -38.93 -8.56
CA TYR A 133 11.93 -40.06 -7.97
C TYR A 133 12.37 -41.14 -8.96
N ASN A 134 12.31 -40.87 -10.27
CA ASN A 134 12.62 -41.81 -11.37
C ASN A 134 11.81 -43.12 -11.31
N LEU A 135 10.52 -43.00 -10.98
CA LEU A 135 9.54 -44.08 -10.94
C LEU A 135 8.52 -43.90 -12.07
N GLN A 136 7.83 -44.98 -12.44
CA GLN A 136 6.76 -44.99 -13.45
C GLN A 136 5.61 -45.88 -12.99
N SER A 137 4.39 -45.63 -13.51
CA SER A 137 3.22 -46.44 -13.17
C SER A 137 2.32 -46.61 -14.39
N LYS A 138 2.21 -47.85 -14.85
CA LYS A 138 1.39 -48.20 -16.02
C LYS A 138 -0.09 -47.89 -15.84
N ALA A 139 -0.63 -48.07 -14.63
CA ALA A 139 -2.02 -47.72 -14.35
C ALA A 139 -2.28 -46.21 -14.41
N LEU A 140 -1.31 -45.42 -13.97
CA LEU A 140 -1.37 -43.98 -14.04
C LEU A 140 -1.23 -43.46 -15.47
N ASP A 141 -0.31 -44.04 -16.24
CA ASP A 141 -0.11 -43.70 -17.65
C ASP A 141 -1.36 -44.03 -18.46
N THR A 142 -1.92 -45.23 -18.31
CA THR A 142 -3.18 -45.62 -18.98
C THR A 142 -4.32 -44.66 -18.63
N TYR A 143 -4.42 -44.21 -17.36
CA TYR A 143 -5.46 -43.27 -16.93
C TYR A 143 -5.31 -41.88 -17.55
N LEU A 144 -4.08 -41.40 -17.69
CA LEU A 144 -3.78 -40.07 -18.22
C LEU A 144 -3.88 -40.01 -19.75
N GLU A 145 -3.55 -41.10 -20.44
CA GLU A 145 -3.68 -41.24 -21.88
C GLU A 145 -5.15 -41.38 -22.30
N ASP A 146 -5.87 -42.33 -21.70
CA ASP A 146 -7.29 -42.56 -21.94
C ASP A 146 -7.99 -43.01 -20.67
N ARG A 147 -8.61 -42.02 -19.99
CA ARG A 147 -9.40 -42.25 -18.78
C ARG A 147 -10.52 -43.28 -19.01
N GLN A 148 -11.20 -43.26 -20.15
CA GLN A 148 -12.34 -44.16 -20.37
C GLN A 148 -11.87 -45.61 -20.54
N GLN A 149 -10.76 -45.80 -21.26
CA GLN A 149 -10.08 -47.08 -21.38
C GLN A 149 -9.62 -47.58 -19.99
N ALA A 150 -8.99 -46.72 -19.18
CA ALA A 150 -8.54 -47.08 -17.85
C ALA A 150 -9.69 -47.49 -16.92
N LEU A 151 -10.79 -46.73 -16.88
CA LEU A 151 -11.96 -47.08 -16.07
C LEU A 151 -12.53 -48.45 -16.48
N THR A 152 -12.61 -48.72 -17.78
CA THR A 152 -13.10 -50.00 -18.32
C THR A 152 -12.16 -51.16 -17.96
N LYS A 153 -10.85 -50.99 -18.21
CA LYS A 153 -9.81 -51.99 -17.94
C LYS A 153 -9.76 -52.36 -16.45
N TYR A 154 -9.88 -51.37 -15.58
CA TYR A 154 -9.80 -51.56 -14.13
C TYR A 154 -11.14 -51.79 -13.44
N LYS A 155 -12.24 -51.89 -14.21
CA LYS A 155 -13.60 -52.12 -13.70
C LYS A 155 -14.04 -51.06 -12.69
N LEU A 156 -13.65 -49.81 -12.92
CA LEU A 156 -14.04 -48.64 -12.12
C LEU A 156 -15.26 -47.99 -12.77
N LYS A 157 -16.20 -47.48 -11.95
CA LYS A 157 -17.45 -46.88 -12.45
C LYS A 157 -17.24 -45.44 -12.86
N GLU A 158 -16.51 -44.69 -12.04
CA GLU A 158 -16.29 -43.26 -12.23
C GLU A 158 -14.92 -42.81 -11.77
N LYS A 159 -14.55 -41.57 -12.12
CA LYS A 159 -13.24 -40.99 -11.79
C LYS A 159 -12.97 -40.94 -10.27
N SER A 160 -14.00 -40.82 -9.45
CA SER A 160 -13.93 -40.80 -7.98
C SER A 160 -13.38 -42.12 -7.43
N ASP A 161 -13.66 -43.25 -8.07
CA ASP A 161 -13.12 -44.55 -7.67
C ASP A 161 -11.59 -44.57 -7.79
N PHE A 162 -11.06 -44.09 -8.92
CA PHE A 162 -9.61 -44.01 -9.15
C PHE A 162 -8.94 -43.05 -8.15
N LEU A 163 -9.54 -41.88 -7.92
CA LEU A 163 -9.04 -40.91 -6.93
C LEU A 163 -9.11 -41.47 -5.50
N SER A 164 -10.15 -42.24 -5.18
CA SER A 164 -10.25 -42.90 -3.87
C SER A 164 -9.14 -43.91 -3.67
N ILE A 165 -8.74 -44.65 -4.70
CA ILE A 165 -7.59 -45.57 -4.63
C ILE A 165 -6.30 -44.79 -4.34
N MET A 166 -6.11 -43.63 -4.99
CA MET A 166 -4.93 -42.79 -4.74
C MET A 166 -4.87 -42.25 -3.30
N PHE A 167 -5.98 -41.76 -2.75
CA PHE A 167 -5.96 -41.08 -1.44
C PHE A 167 -6.29 -41.99 -0.23
N SER A 168 -6.66 -43.25 -0.48
CA SER A 168 -6.83 -44.27 0.56
C SER A 168 -5.54 -45.04 0.80
N GLU A 169 -4.90 -44.81 1.95
CA GLU A 169 -3.71 -45.58 2.36
C GLU A 169 -4.01 -47.08 2.55
N HIS A 170 -5.25 -47.46 2.89
CA HIS A 170 -5.65 -48.86 3.02
C HIS A 170 -6.72 -49.21 1.99
N LEU A 171 -6.47 -50.31 1.27
CA LEU A 171 -7.40 -50.88 0.31
C LEU A 171 -8.14 -52.05 0.98
N TYR A 172 -9.46 -52.09 0.83
CA TYR A 172 -10.33 -53.12 1.43
C TYR A 172 -10.79 -54.18 0.42
N THR A 173 -10.40 -54.03 -0.85
CA THR A 173 -10.78 -54.92 -1.96
C THR A 173 -9.55 -55.25 -2.80
N THR A 174 -9.54 -56.45 -3.38
CA THR A 174 -8.52 -56.85 -4.34
C THR A 174 -8.74 -56.09 -5.65
N LEU A 175 -7.80 -55.21 -5.99
CA LEU A 175 -7.81 -54.43 -7.22
C LEU A 175 -7.03 -55.14 -8.34
N HIS A 176 -7.14 -54.60 -9.55
CA HIS A 176 -6.30 -55.01 -10.68
C HIS A 176 -4.80 -54.90 -10.33
N PRO A 177 -3.93 -55.83 -10.76
CA PRO A 177 -2.50 -55.83 -10.40
C PRO A 177 -1.77 -54.50 -10.66
N GLU A 178 -2.01 -53.87 -11.81
CA GLU A 178 -1.41 -52.56 -12.14
C GLU A 178 -1.86 -51.43 -11.17
N LEU A 179 -3.08 -51.49 -10.61
CA LEU A 179 -3.54 -50.53 -9.59
C LEU A 179 -2.90 -50.81 -8.23
N MET A 180 -2.69 -52.09 -7.89
CA MET A 180 -1.98 -52.49 -6.67
C MET A 180 -0.51 -52.04 -6.73
N GLU A 181 0.14 -52.16 -7.89
CA GLU A 181 1.48 -51.66 -8.15
C GLU A 181 1.55 -50.14 -7.98
N MET A 182 0.62 -49.40 -8.60
CA MET A 182 0.51 -47.95 -8.43
C MET A 182 0.37 -47.54 -6.96
N HIS A 183 -0.49 -48.23 -6.21
CA HIS A 183 -0.71 -47.98 -4.79
C HIS A 183 0.55 -48.24 -3.95
N HIS A 184 1.25 -49.34 -4.25
CA HIS A 184 2.54 -49.66 -3.63
C HIS A 184 3.59 -48.58 -3.91
N LEU A 185 3.69 -48.12 -5.16
CA LEU A 185 4.58 -47.02 -5.53
C LEU A 185 4.26 -45.74 -4.74
N LEU A 186 2.99 -45.42 -4.55
CA LEU A 186 2.57 -44.24 -3.81
C LEU A 186 2.91 -44.32 -2.32
N TYR A 187 2.48 -45.38 -1.63
CA TYR A 187 2.50 -45.44 -0.15
C TYR A 187 3.68 -46.19 0.46
N THR A 188 4.35 -47.04 -0.32
CA THR A 188 5.51 -47.83 0.14
C THR A 188 6.82 -47.30 -0.43
N VAL A 189 6.82 -46.72 -1.63
CA VAL A 189 8.06 -46.23 -2.28
C VAL A 189 8.19 -44.70 -2.19
N ALA A 190 7.19 -43.95 -2.66
CA ALA A 190 7.25 -42.48 -2.73
C ALA A 190 7.02 -41.81 -1.37
N TYR A 191 6.02 -42.26 -0.60
CA TYR A 191 5.69 -41.68 0.71
C TYR A 191 6.90 -41.58 1.66
N PRO A 192 7.70 -42.64 1.91
CA PRO A 192 8.82 -42.53 2.84
C PRO A 192 9.83 -41.44 2.44
N ARG A 193 10.10 -41.30 1.13
CA ARG A 193 11.00 -40.27 0.59
C ARG A 193 10.41 -38.87 0.79
N LEU A 194 9.18 -38.65 0.33
CA LEU A 194 8.46 -37.39 0.49
C LEU A 194 8.33 -36.96 1.96
N SER A 195 8.05 -37.91 2.87
CA SER A 195 7.90 -37.61 4.29
C SER A 195 9.21 -37.20 4.96
N ALA A 196 10.34 -37.70 4.47
CA ALA A 196 11.66 -37.29 4.91
C ALA A 196 12.04 -35.91 4.35
N ASP A 197 11.68 -35.66 3.08
CA ASP A 197 11.97 -34.40 2.39
C ASP A 197 11.10 -33.24 2.93
N TYR A 198 9.87 -33.51 3.38
CA TYR A 198 8.90 -32.49 3.83
C TYR A 198 8.35 -32.71 5.25
N PRO A 199 9.20 -32.59 6.30
CA PRO A 199 8.79 -32.85 7.68
C PRO A 199 7.71 -31.89 8.19
N ASN A 200 7.65 -30.64 7.70
CA ASN A 200 6.63 -29.67 8.09
C ASN A 200 5.23 -30.07 7.60
N ILE A 201 5.15 -30.58 6.36
CA ILE A 201 3.89 -31.12 5.81
C ILE A 201 3.48 -32.37 6.61
N LEU A 202 4.45 -33.20 7.00
CA LEU A 202 4.23 -34.38 7.82
C LEU A 202 3.63 -34.03 9.18
N GLN A 203 4.20 -33.05 9.88
CA GLN A 203 3.73 -32.58 11.18
C GLN A 203 2.31 -32.01 11.14
N ALA A 204 1.96 -31.28 10.08
CA ALA A 204 0.62 -30.70 9.90
C ALA A 204 -0.40 -31.66 9.25
N SER A 205 -0.02 -32.91 8.99
CA SER A 205 -0.93 -33.93 8.45
C SER A 205 -1.72 -34.64 9.54
N LYS A 206 -2.95 -35.05 9.22
CA LYS A 206 -3.82 -35.72 10.19
C LYS A 206 -3.18 -37.01 10.68
N THR A 207 -3.32 -37.30 11.98
CA THR A 207 -2.92 -38.57 12.56
C THR A 207 -4.11 -39.54 12.64
N ARG A 208 -3.84 -40.84 12.56
CA ARG A 208 -4.83 -41.91 12.77
C ARG A 208 -4.94 -42.29 14.24
N THR A 209 -3.82 -42.24 14.93
CA THR A 209 -3.68 -42.43 16.38
C THR A 209 -2.97 -41.21 16.96
N MET A 210 -2.67 -41.17 18.26
CA MET A 210 -1.90 -40.06 18.84
C MET A 210 -0.52 -39.88 18.20
N THR A 211 0.07 -40.93 17.60
CA THR A 211 1.46 -40.94 17.12
C THR A 211 1.62 -41.34 15.65
N THR A 212 0.63 -41.99 15.03
CA THR A 212 0.74 -42.49 13.65
C THR A 212 0.12 -41.52 12.67
N ILE A 213 0.92 -40.99 11.73
CA ILE A 213 0.45 -40.14 10.63
C ILE A 213 -0.46 -40.93 9.68
N ASN A 214 -1.54 -40.30 9.21
CA ASN A 214 -2.31 -40.78 8.08
C ASN A 214 -1.57 -40.45 6.78
N LYS A 215 -1.02 -41.46 6.09
CA LYS A 215 -0.24 -41.25 4.87
C LYS A 215 -1.10 -40.63 3.76
N GLY A 216 -2.37 -41.02 3.67
CA GLY A 216 -3.30 -40.43 2.69
C GLY A 216 -3.52 -38.93 2.92
N SER A 217 -3.59 -38.49 4.18
CA SER A 217 -3.65 -37.06 4.52
C SER A 217 -2.38 -36.33 4.12
N PHE A 218 -1.21 -36.93 4.36
CA PHE A 218 0.08 -36.35 3.96
C PHE A 218 0.18 -36.22 2.44
N MET A 219 -0.14 -37.28 1.70
CA MET A 219 -0.13 -37.25 0.24
C MET A 219 -1.11 -36.20 -0.30
N SER A 220 -2.32 -36.11 0.25
CA SER A 220 -3.27 -35.06 -0.14
C SER A 220 -2.72 -33.66 0.09
N ASN A 221 -2.04 -33.42 1.22
CA ASN A 221 -1.39 -32.13 1.49
C ASN A 221 -0.30 -31.81 0.47
N VAL A 222 0.60 -32.76 0.14
CA VAL A 222 1.64 -32.58 -0.88
C VAL A 222 1.02 -32.18 -2.22
N PHE A 223 -0.03 -32.91 -2.65
CA PHE A 223 -0.70 -32.64 -3.92
C PHE A 223 -1.33 -31.24 -3.93
N GLN A 224 -1.94 -30.82 -2.82
CA GLN A 224 -2.51 -29.47 -2.67
C GLN A 224 -1.45 -28.37 -2.77
N VAL A 225 -0.21 -28.60 -2.30
CA VAL A 225 0.85 -27.61 -2.44
C VAL A 225 1.25 -27.45 -3.90
N VAL A 226 1.44 -28.56 -4.62
CA VAL A 226 1.76 -28.54 -6.06
C VAL A 226 0.63 -27.86 -6.85
N GLU A 227 -0.62 -28.26 -6.60
CA GLU A 227 -1.82 -27.66 -7.19
C GLU A 227 -1.82 -26.14 -7.01
N SER A 228 -1.60 -25.68 -5.77
CA SER A 228 -1.57 -24.25 -5.45
C SER A 228 -0.42 -23.51 -6.15
N LEU A 229 0.77 -24.12 -6.25
CA LEU A 229 1.89 -23.55 -6.99
C LEU A 229 1.54 -23.36 -8.48
N VAL A 230 0.95 -24.36 -9.12
CA VAL A 230 0.52 -24.27 -10.53
C VAL A 230 -0.53 -23.17 -10.71
N LEU A 231 -1.54 -23.11 -9.82
CA LEU A 231 -2.55 -22.06 -9.88
C LEU A 231 -1.97 -20.66 -9.74
N MET A 232 -0.98 -20.46 -8.86
CA MET A 232 -0.36 -19.14 -8.69
C MET A 232 0.40 -18.70 -9.95
N GLU A 233 1.11 -19.62 -10.60
CA GLU A 233 1.75 -19.33 -11.89
C GLU A 233 0.72 -18.99 -12.98
N ALA A 234 -0.42 -19.69 -12.99
CA ALA A 234 -1.48 -19.45 -13.97
C ALA A 234 -2.11 -18.06 -13.75
N VAL A 235 -2.33 -17.67 -12.49
CA VAL A 235 -2.82 -16.33 -12.16
C VAL A 235 -1.87 -15.24 -12.66
N GLU A 236 -0.56 -15.39 -12.43
CA GLU A 236 0.42 -14.40 -12.89
C GLU A 236 0.50 -14.37 -14.43
N PHE A 237 0.42 -15.53 -15.09
CA PHE A 237 0.36 -15.64 -16.55
C PHE A 237 -0.81 -14.84 -17.14
N PHE A 238 -2.01 -14.98 -16.56
CA PHE A 238 -3.19 -14.24 -17.01
C PHE A 238 -3.07 -12.75 -16.73
N ARG A 239 -2.61 -12.35 -15.54
CA ARG A 239 -2.39 -10.94 -15.19
C ARG A 239 -1.40 -10.24 -16.13
N ALA A 240 -0.35 -10.94 -16.54
CA ALA A 240 0.65 -10.42 -17.48
C ALA A 240 0.08 -10.13 -18.88
N ARG A 241 -1.09 -10.68 -19.22
CA ARG A 241 -1.79 -10.50 -20.50
C ARG A 241 -3.06 -9.66 -20.37
N ASP A 242 -3.15 -8.88 -19.30
CA ASP A 242 -4.29 -8.03 -18.96
C ASP A 242 -5.62 -8.80 -18.81
N LEU A 243 -5.54 -10.08 -18.47
CA LEU A 243 -6.70 -10.90 -18.12
C LEU A 243 -6.93 -10.86 -16.61
N VAL A 244 -8.17 -11.09 -16.19
CA VAL A 244 -8.60 -10.87 -14.80
C VAL A 244 -9.00 -12.19 -14.13
N PRO A 245 -8.05 -12.86 -13.42
CA PRO A 245 -8.38 -13.96 -12.53
C PRO A 245 -9.31 -13.51 -11.40
N SER A 246 -10.37 -14.28 -11.17
CA SER A 246 -11.44 -13.91 -10.22
C SER A 246 -11.60 -14.88 -9.05
N VAL A 247 -11.56 -16.18 -9.31
CA VAL A 247 -11.85 -17.21 -8.30
C VAL A 247 -10.88 -18.37 -8.40
N LEU A 248 -10.28 -18.77 -7.27
CA LEU A 248 -9.53 -20.01 -7.18
C LEU A 248 -10.49 -21.19 -6.91
N CYS A 249 -10.39 -22.25 -7.70
CA CYS A 249 -11.29 -23.40 -7.67
C CYS A 249 -10.53 -24.73 -7.55
N PHE A 250 -9.57 -24.83 -6.63
CA PHE A 250 -8.80 -26.06 -6.36
C PHE A 250 -8.01 -26.54 -7.58
N ASP A 251 -8.54 -27.47 -8.35
CA ASP A 251 -7.93 -27.99 -9.57
C ASP A 251 -8.01 -27.01 -10.74
N GLY A 252 -8.58 -25.82 -10.55
CA GLY A 252 -8.65 -24.77 -11.55
C GLY A 252 -8.80 -23.36 -11.00
N LEU A 253 -9.02 -22.41 -11.90
CA LEU A 253 -9.38 -21.03 -11.59
C LEU A 253 -10.40 -20.48 -12.60
N MET A 254 -11.17 -19.49 -12.16
CA MET A 254 -12.08 -18.76 -13.03
C MET A 254 -11.48 -17.42 -13.40
N VAL A 255 -11.49 -17.12 -14.70
CA VAL A 255 -11.08 -15.83 -15.29
C VAL A 255 -12.33 -15.10 -15.76
N VAL A 256 -12.33 -13.77 -15.71
CA VAL A 256 -13.38 -12.97 -16.38
C VAL A 256 -13.43 -13.37 -17.85
N LYS A 257 -14.65 -13.58 -18.35
CA LYS A 257 -14.87 -13.99 -19.73
C LYS A 257 -14.28 -12.95 -20.67
N ASP A 258 -13.39 -13.41 -21.54
CA ASP A 258 -12.65 -12.61 -22.50
C ASP A 258 -12.28 -13.50 -23.69
N ASP A 259 -12.48 -13.00 -24.91
CA ASP A 259 -12.29 -13.74 -26.16
C ASP A 259 -10.82 -14.14 -26.39
N LYS A 260 -9.87 -13.49 -25.69
CA LYS A 260 -8.45 -13.88 -25.70
C LYS A 260 -8.21 -15.26 -25.07
N VAL A 261 -9.10 -15.74 -24.20
CA VAL A 261 -8.96 -17.05 -23.57
C VAL A 261 -9.51 -18.12 -24.50
N ASN A 262 -8.65 -18.52 -25.42
CA ASN A 262 -8.89 -19.51 -26.46
C ASN A 262 -7.87 -20.66 -26.36
N GLU A 263 -7.97 -21.64 -27.25
CA GLU A 263 -7.07 -22.81 -27.25
C GLU A 263 -5.59 -22.41 -27.43
N GLU A 264 -5.30 -21.38 -28.23
CA GLU A 264 -3.93 -20.90 -28.45
C GLU A 264 -3.31 -20.32 -27.17
N LEU A 265 -4.07 -19.52 -26.41
CA LEU A 265 -3.63 -19.00 -25.11
C LEU A 265 -3.44 -20.13 -24.08
N LEU A 266 -4.32 -21.13 -24.09
CA LEU A 266 -4.19 -22.28 -23.17
C LEU A 266 -2.97 -23.14 -23.51
N GLU A 267 -2.61 -23.26 -24.78
CA GLU A 267 -1.37 -23.90 -25.21
C GLU A 267 -0.14 -23.07 -24.80
N GLU A 268 -0.21 -21.74 -24.92
CA GLU A 268 0.83 -20.84 -24.41
C GLU A 268 0.98 -20.95 -22.88
N LEU A 269 -0.13 -21.05 -22.14
CA LEU A 269 -0.12 -21.31 -20.70
C LEU A 269 0.53 -22.66 -20.40
N HIS A 270 0.21 -23.70 -21.17
CA HIS A 270 0.81 -25.03 -21.01
C HIS A 270 2.33 -24.98 -21.21
N GLN A 271 2.81 -24.27 -22.23
CA GLN A 271 4.24 -24.07 -22.47
C GLN A 271 4.89 -23.20 -21.38
N TYR A 272 4.22 -22.14 -20.92
CA TYR A 272 4.70 -21.31 -19.81
C TYR A 272 4.97 -22.14 -18.55
N MET A 273 4.11 -23.11 -18.26
CA MET A 273 4.28 -24.03 -17.12
C MET A 273 5.48 -24.98 -17.26
N GLU A 274 5.97 -25.22 -18.48
CA GLU A 274 7.17 -26.02 -18.77
C GLU A 274 8.47 -25.28 -18.45
N PHE A 275 8.44 -23.96 -18.58
CA PHE A 275 9.60 -23.10 -18.32
C PHE A 275 9.46 -22.28 -17.04
N ALA A 276 8.36 -22.42 -16.29
CA ALA A 276 8.02 -21.61 -15.13
C ALA A 276 9.17 -21.57 -14.11
N PRO A 277 9.94 -20.48 -14.09
CA PRO A 277 11.12 -20.37 -13.27
C PRO A 277 10.73 -20.09 -11.82
N ILE A 278 11.42 -20.72 -10.89
CA ILE A 278 11.15 -20.61 -9.45
C ILE A 278 11.72 -19.28 -8.96
N VAL A 279 10.84 -18.30 -8.71
CA VAL A 279 11.23 -17.00 -8.17
C VAL A 279 11.49 -17.09 -6.66
N LYS A 280 12.74 -16.86 -6.23
CA LYS A 280 13.10 -16.91 -4.80
C LYS A 280 12.59 -15.72 -4.00
N LYS A 281 12.54 -14.53 -4.60
CA LYS A 281 12.18 -13.28 -3.92
C LYS A 281 11.38 -12.35 -4.83
N ARG A 282 10.38 -11.65 -4.29
CA ARG A 282 9.80 -10.47 -4.95
C ARG A 282 10.48 -9.21 -4.43
N ILE A 283 10.87 -8.32 -5.34
CA ILE A 283 11.52 -7.05 -5.02
C ILE A 283 10.82 -5.90 -5.75
N PHE A 284 11.17 -4.67 -5.38
CA PHE A 284 10.77 -3.47 -6.10
C PHE A 284 11.99 -2.56 -6.22
N ASP A 285 12.55 -2.46 -7.42
CA ASP A 285 13.84 -1.80 -7.67
C ASP A 285 13.85 -1.18 -9.09
N PHE A 286 14.22 0.09 -9.22
CA PHE A 286 14.17 0.78 -10.52
C PHE A 286 15.23 0.30 -11.50
N TYR A 287 16.33 -0.26 -10.98
CA TYR A 287 17.54 -0.53 -11.77
C TYR A 287 17.72 -2.00 -12.11
N LYS A 288 16.93 -2.86 -11.48
CA LYS A 288 17.00 -4.29 -11.72
C LYS A 288 16.08 -4.69 -12.86
N PRO A 289 16.49 -5.64 -13.71
CA PRO A 289 15.59 -6.23 -14.70
C PRO A 289 14.36 -6.82 -14.01
N GLN A 290 13.29 -7.00 -14.78
CA GLN A 290 12.06 -7.62 -14.28
C GLN A 290 12.33 -9.02 -13.69
N TRP A 291 13.29 -9.74 -14.28
CA TRP A 291 13.68 -11.08 -13.88
C TRP A 291 15.15 -11.11 -13.48
N GLY A 292 15.43 -11.63 -12.29
CA GLY A 292 16.79 -11.87 -11.82
C GLY A 292 17.48 -13.01 -12.58
N PRO A 293 18.80 -13.19 -12.38
CA PRO A 293 19.56 -14.24 -13.05
C PRO A 293 18.98 -15.63 -12.79
N CYS A 294 19.02 -16.49 -13.81
CA CYS A 294 18.62 -17.87 -13.72
C CYS A 294 19.76 -18.75 -13.20
N SER A 295 19.57 -19.44 -12.08
CA SER A 295 20.50 -20.45 -11.57
C SER A 295 20.03 -21.85 -12.00
N GLY A 296 20.67 -22.39 -13.04
CA GLY A 296 20.15 -23.56 -13.75
C GLY A 296 18.84 -23.25 -14.46
N LYS A 297 18.37 -24.15 -15.35
CA LYS A 297 17.12 -23.96 -16.13
C LYS A 297 15.82 -23.89 -15.28
N LYS A 298 15.90 -23.65 -13.96
CA LYS A 298 14.77 -23.81 -13.01
C LYS A 298 14.57 -22.67 -12.00
N TYR A 299 15.56 -21.84 -11.65
CA TYR A 299 15.40 -20.85 -10.57
C TYR A 299 15.72 -19.44 -11.04
N ILE A 300 14.86 -18.48 -10.74
CA ILE A 300 15.13 -17.04 -10.87
C ILE A 300 15.34 -16.45 -9.48
N ASP A 301 16.44 -15.73 -9.29
CA ASP A 301 16.77 -15.19 -7.96
C ASP A 301 15.75 -14.15 -7.45
N TYR A 302 15.12 -13.38 -8.35
CA TYR A 302 14.03 -12.49 -7.96
C TYR A 302 13.10 -12.13 -9.13
N PHE A 303 11.86 -11.78 -8.80
CA PHE A 303 10.96 -11.05 -9.67
C PHE A 303 10.88 -9.61 -9.17
N ASN A 304 11.11 -8.66 -10.07
CA ASN A 304 11.01 -7.25 -9.77
C ASN A 304 9.62 -6.73 -10.17
N ALA A 305 8.83 -6.33 -9.19
CA ALA A 305 7.46 -5.84 -9.36
C ALA A 305 7.40 -4.39 -9.91
N PHE A 306 8.54 -3.76 -10.16
CA PHE A 306 8.61 -2.47 -10.83
C PHE A 306 8.13 -2.60 -12.30
N PRO A 307 7.01 -1.96 -12.69
CA PRO A 307 6.44 -2.09 -14.03
C PRO A 307 7.21 -1.31 -15.11
N GLY A 308 8.27 -0.58 -14.73
CA GLY A 308 8.90 0.43 -15.59
C GLY A 308 8.22 1.80 -15.46
N PHE A 309 8.90 2.82 -15.95
CA PHE A 309 8.34 4.16 -16.11
C PHE A 309 7.52 4.26 -17.40
N ALA A 310 6.52 5.16 -17.43
CA ALA A 310 5.78 5.46 -18.65
C ALA A 310 6.66 6.17 -19.70
N ALA A 311 7.54 7.06 -19.25
CA ALA A 311 8.55 7.70 -20.10
C ALA A 311 9.81 6.83 -20.22
N THR A 312 10.45 6.91 -21.39
CA THR A 312 11.72 6.25 -21.69
C THR A 312 12.87 7.24 -21.65
N ASN A 313 13.96 6.91 -20.97
CA ASN A 313 15.21 7.69 -21.03
C ASN A 313 15.83 7.53 -22.43
N LEU A 314 16.02 8.64 -23.13
CA LEU A 314 16.55 8.67 -24.50
C LEU A 314 18.08 8.48 -24.56
N LYS A 315 18.77 8.41 -23.42
CA LYS A 315 20.22 8.22 -23.29
C LYS A 315 21.05 9.25 -24.08
N GLN A 316 20.51 10.46 -24.18
CA GLN A 316 21.14 11.60 -24.84
C GLN A 316 20.93 12.87 -24.01
N THR A 317 21.75 13.89 -24.26
CA THR A 317 21.52 15.22 -23.69
C THR A 317 20.35 15.88 -24.40
N ILE A 318 19.39 16.40 -23.62
CA ILE A 318 18.26 17.16 -24.13
C ILE A 318 18.52 18.65 -23.83
N PRO A 319 18.53 19.52 -24.83
CA PRO A 319 18.58 20.97 -24.63
C PRO A 319 17.34 21.51 -23.88
N ARG A 320 17.51 22.55 -23.05
CA ARG A 320 16.42 23.16 -22.25
C ARG A 320 15.29 23.67 -23.13
N ASP A 321 15.60 24.24 -24.28
CA ASP A 321 14.65 24.80 -25.26
C ASP A 321 13.68 23.75 -25.83
N GLU A 322 14.10 22.48 -25.93
CA GLU A 322 13.22 21.40 -26.38
C GLU A 322 12.15 21.00 -25.36
N VAL A 323 12.33 21.38 -24.08
CA VAL A 323 11.44 21.05 -22.96
C VAL A 323 10.97 22.30 -22.20
N SER A 324 11.21 23.48 -22.76
CA SER A 324 11.07 24.77 -22.07
C SER A 324 9.66 25.01 -21.57
N MET A 325 8.62 24.64 -22.32
CA MET A 325 7.24 24.92 -21.92
C MET A 325 6.86 24.27 -20.58
N TYR A 326 7.39 23.07 -20.29
CA TYR A 326 7.17 22.42 -19.00
C TYR A 326 8.04 23.02 -17.89
N LEU A 327 9.28 23.35 -18.21
CA LEU A 327 10.21 23.99 -17.26
C LEU A 327 9.76 25.40 -16.86
N ASP A 328 9.28 26.18 -17.83
CA ASP A 328 8.74 27.53 -17.64
C ASP A 328 7.43 27.46 -16.85
N TYR A 329 6.60 26.43 -17.06
CA TYR A 329 5.46 26.15 -16.18
C TYR A 329 5.89 25.94 -14.73
N ILE A 330 6.91 25.10 -14.47
CA ILE A 330 7.40 24.88 -13.10
C ILE A 330 7.95 26.17 -12.50
N LEU A 331 8.74 26.95 -13.26
CA LEU A 331 9.30 28.21 -12.78
C LEU A 331 8.21 29.26 -12.52
N GLU A 332 7.41 29.60 -13.53
CA GLU A 332 6.47 30.72 -13.48
C GLU A 332 5.21 30.43 -12.67
N VAL A 333 4.70 29.19 -12.74
CA VAL A 333 3.44 28.81 -12.09
C VAL A 333 3.71 28.17 -10.74
N ILE A 334 4.49 27.08 -10.69
CA ILE A 334 4.70 26.32 -9.44
C ILE A 334 5.60 27.08 -8.46
N CYS A 335 6.69 27.68 -8.94
CA CYS A 335 7.67 28.37 -8.10
C CYS A 335 7.46 29.88 -8.02
N SER A 336 6.45 30.41 -8.70
CA SER A 336 6.11 31.85 -8.74
C SER A 336 7.28 32.73 -9.21
N GLY A 337 8.07 32.24 -10.16
CA GLY A 337 9.23 32.93 -10.73
C GLY A 337 10.49 32.89 -9.86
N ARG A 338 10.49 32.14 -8.75
CA ARG A 338 11.65 32.06 -7.86
C ARG A 338 12.61 30.95 -8.28
N GLU A 339 13.80 31.35 -8.72
CA GLU A 339 14.83 30.48 -9.29
C GLU A 339 15.40 29.45 -8.29
N THR A 340 15.60 29.84 -7.02
CA THR A 340 16.15 28.94 -6.00
C THR A 340 15.20 27.77 -5.73
N GLU A 341 13.91 28.07 -5.56
CA GLU A 341 12.83 27.11 -5.39
C GLU A 341 12.63 26.26 -6.64
N TYR A 342 12.74 26.88 -7.83
CA TYR A 342 12.67 26.16 -9.10
C TYR A 342 13.74 25.07 -9.21
N LYS A 343 15.00 25.40 -8.95
CA LYS A 343 16.09 24.42 -8.94
C LYS A 343 15.85 23.30 -7.91
N PHE A 344 15.32 23.65 -6.75
CA PHE A 344 14.95 22.67 -5.74
C PHE A 344 13.85 21.72 -6.22
N VAL A 345 12.79 22.23 -6.85
CA VAL A 345 11.71 21.41 -7.41
C VAL A 345 12.25 20.48 -8.50
N LEU A 346 13.14 20.96 -9.37
CA LEU A 346 13.80 20.10 -10.35
C LEU A 346 14.60 18.98 -9.68
N LYS A 347 15.33 19.27 -8.59
CA LYS A 347 16.09 18.26 -7.84
C LYS A 347 15.15 17.24 -7.20
N TRP A 348 14.05 17.70 -6.63
CA TRP A 348 13.03 16.82 -6.04
C TRP A 348 12.42 15.88 -7.09
N LEU A 349 12.14 16.39 -8.29
CA LEU A 349 11.69 15.60 -9.44
C LEU A 349 12.77 14.65 -9.96
N GLN A 350 14.03 15.08 -10.02
CA GLN A 350 15.14 14.20 -10.40
C GLN A 350 15.21 12.99 -9.47
N GLU A 351 15.25 13.23 -8.15
CA GLU A 351 15.31 12.15 -7.15
C GLU A 351 14.09 11.22 -7.18
N LEU A 352 12.90 11.73 -7.56
CA LEU A 352 11.71 10.91 -7.79
C LEU A 352 11.95 9.85 -8.88
N PHE A 353 12.70 10.20 -9.93
CA PHE A 353 13.02 9.30 -11.04
C PHE A 353 14.29 8.47 -10.83
N THR A 354 15.25 8.95 -10.03
CA THR A 354 16.60 8.36 -9.94
C THR A 354 16.95 7.73 -8.59
N SER A 355 16.30 8.07 -7.48
CA SER A 355 16.75 7.53 -6.18
C SER A 355 16.36 6.06 -5.98
N GLY A 356 15.17 5.67 -6.46
CA GLY A 356 14.57 4.38 -6.13
C GLY A 356 14.30 4.20 -4.63
N THR A 357 14.22 5.28 -3.87
CA THR A 357 13.94 5.36 -2.43
C THR A 357 13.09 6.60 -2.11
N ALA A 358 12.60 6.73 -0.88
CA ALA A 358 12.02 8.00 -0.42
C ALA A 358 13.10 9.10 -0.39
N ASN A 359 12.78 10.30 -0.89
CA ASN A 359 13.72 11.43 -0.96
C ASN A 359 13.76 12.28 0.32
N GLY A 360 12.98 11.94 1.34
CA GLY A 360 13.02 12.60 2.65
C GLY A 360 12.28 13.94 2.75
N VAL A 361 11.67 14.44 1.66
CA VAL A 361 11.01 15.76 1.63
C VAL A 361 9.63 15.68 1.00
N VAL A 362 8.63 16.22 1.71
CA VAL A 362 7.29 16.45 1.18
C VAL A 362 7.27 17.74 0.36
N LEU A 363 6.83 17.68 -0.89
CA LEU A 363 6.54 18.85 -1.71
C LEU A 363 5.10 19.31 -1.46
N ALA A 364 4.92 20.44 -0.80
CA ALA A 364 3.60 20.99 -0.48
C ALA A 364 3.27 22.20 -1.36
N LEU A 365 2.26 22.06 -2.20
CA LEU A 365 1.73 23.10 -3.07
C LEU A 365 0.45 23.68 -2.47
N THR A 366 0.48 24.97 -2.16
CA THR A 366 -0.66 25.75 -1.69
C THR A 366 -1.08 26.79 -2.74
N GLY A 367 -2.29 27.32 -2.65
CA GLY A 367 -2.77 28.37 -3.55
C GLY A 367 -4.22 28.15 -3.97
N LEU A 368 -4.78 29.00 -4.82
CA LEU A 368 -6.20 28.90 -5.17
C LEU A 368 -6.51 27.69 -6.07
N GLU A 369 -7.76 27.27 -6.06
CA GLU A 369 -8.25 26.24 -7.00
C GLU A 369 -8.10 26.72 -8.44
N GLY A 370 -7.75 25.80 -9.34
CA GLY A 370 -7.51 26.09 -10.75
C GLY A 370 -6.17 26.76 -11.05
N ALA A 371 -5.26 26.90 -10.07
CA ALA A 371 -3.93 27.50 -10.26
C ALA A 371 -2.90 26.57 -10.95
N GLY A 372 -3.19 25.28 -11.11
CA GLY A 372 -2.31 24.31 -11.78
C GLY A 372 -1.66 23.25 -10.88
N LYS A 373 -1.88 23.28 -9.55
CA LYS A 373 -1.30 22.31 -8.60
C LYS A 373 -1.51 20.84 -9.02
N GLY A 374 -2.76 20.48 -9.31
CA GLY A 374 -3.12 19.12 -9.73
C GLY A 374 -2.53 18.72 -11.07
N PHE A 375 -2.31 19.68 -11.98
CA PHE A 375 -1.69 19.41 -13.28
C PHE A 375 -0.28 18.83 -13.12
N LEU A 376 0.52 19.33 -12.17
CA LEU A 376 1.86 18.80 -11.90
C LEU A 376 1.82 17.30 -11.54
N PHE A 377 0.86 16.89 -10.69
CA PHE A 377 0.69 15.48 -10.35
C PHE A 377 0.30 14.66 -11.57
N GLU A 378 -0.73 15.10 -12.30
CA GLU A 378 -1.29 14.37 -13.44
C GLU A 378 -0.28 14.20 -14.57
N SER A 379 0.51 15.23 -14.86
CA SER A 379 1.54 15.18 -15.90
C SER A 379 2.64 14.17 -15.56
N ILE A 380 3.09 14.15 -14.31
CA ILE A 380 4.09 13.19 -13.82
C ILE A 380 3.50 11.78 -13.78
N SER A 381 2.31 11.62 -13.20
CA SER A 381 1.69 10.32 -12.97
C SER A 381 1.29 9.63 -14.26
N THR A 382 0.79 10.37 -15.25
CA THR A 382 0.28 9.81 -16.50
C THR A 382 1.39 9.62 -17.53
N TYR A 383 2.25 10.61 -17.75
CA TYR A 383 3.18 10.61 -18.89
C TYR A 383 4.62 10.21 -18.53
N MET A 384 5.04 10.33 -17.26
CA MET A 384 6.43 10.09 -16.86
C MET A 384 6.58 8.84 -15.97
N LEU A 385 6.03 8.84 -14.76
CA LEU A 385 6.09 7.69 -13.85
C LEU A 385 5.19 6.54 -14.34
N GLY A 386 3.95 6.84 -14.70
CA GLY A 386 2.92 5.84 -14.98
C GLY A 386 2.02 5.59 -13.77
N LYS A 387 0.71 5.43 -14.05
CA LYS A 387 -0.34 5.40 -13.04
C LYS A 387 -0.16 4.29 -11.99
N LYS A 388 0.45 3.16 -12.36
CA LYS A 388 0.70 2.03 -11.43
C LYS A 388 1.66 2.41 -10.27
N LEU A 389 2.51 3.41 -10.49
CA LEU A 389 3.49 3.92 -9.51
C LEU A 389 2.97 5.10 -8.69
N CYS A 390 1.76 5.58 -8.95
CA CYS A 390 1.22 6.79 -8.34
C CYS A 390 -0.10 6.49 -7.64
N VAL A 391 -0.38 7.20 -6.53
CA VAL A 391 -1.69 7.12 -5.89
C VAL A 391 -2.12 8.49 -5.35
N PRO A 392 -3.29 9.00 -5.76
CA PRO A 392 -3.95 10.11 -5.07
C PRO A 392 -4.75 9.58 -3.87
N LEU A 393 -4.57 10.23 -2.72
CA LEU A 393 -5.26 9.94 -1.47
C LEU A 393 -6.25 11.06 -1.17
N ASN A 394 -7.51 10.86 -1.58
CA ASN A 394 -8.59 11.84 -1.41
C ASN A 394 -9.13 11.91 0.04
N ASN A 395 -8.71 11.00 0.93
CA ASN A 395 -9.09 11.01 2.34
C ASN A 395 -7.87 10.85 3.24
N ALA A 396 -7.01 11.88 3.21
CA ALA A 396 -5.74 11.90 3.91
C ALA A 396 -5.89 11.65 5.42
N THR A 397 -6.93 12.20 6.08
CA THR A 397 -7.15 11.96 7.51
C THR A 397 -7.44 10.51 7.82
N GLN A 398 -8.31 9.85 7.04
CA GLN A 398 -8.64 8.45 7.31
C GLN A 398 -7.41 7.55 7.12
N PHE A 399 -6.63 7.80 6.07
CA PHE A 399 -5.40 7.07 5.82
C PHE A 399 -4.37 7.30 6.94
N LEU A 400 -4.09 8.57 7.29
CA LEU A 400 -3.11 8.91 8.32
C LEU A 400 -3.58 8.51 9.73
N ALA A 401 -4.87 8.50 10.03
CA ALA A 401 -5.41 8.05 11.32
C ALA A 401 -5.56 6.52 11.41
N GLY A 402 -5.76 5.86 10.26
CA GLY A 402 -5.91 4.42 10.14
C GLY A 402 -4.64 3.65 10.48
N SER A 403 -4.79 2.34 10.64
CA SER A 403 -3.66 1.42 10.73
C SER A 403 -3.33 0.77 9.40
N PHE A 404 -4.23 0.84 8.41
CA PHE A 404 -4.04 0.23 7.09
C PHE A 404 -3.36 1.20 6.13
N ASN A 405 -2.42 0.70 5.33
CA ASN A 405 -1.59 1.52 4.45
C ASN A 405 -1.13 0.77 3.18
N SER A 406 -1.87 -0.24 2.74
CA SER A 406 -1.50 -1.01 1.54
C SER A 406 -1.62 -0.19 0.25
N GLU A 407 -2.35 0.93 0.26
CA GLU A 407 -2.49 1.80 -0.93
C GLU A 407 -1.15 2.38 -1.41
N ILE A 408 -0.20 2.59 -0.48
CA ILE A 408 1.12 3.15 -0.78
C ILE A 408 2.17 2.10 -1.13
N GLU A 409 1.85 0.80 -1.02
CA GLU A 409 2.79 -0.25 -1.38
C GLU A 409 3.22 -0.11 -2.85
N ASN A 410 4.54 -0.13 -3.07
CA ASN A 410 5.15 -0.05 -4.39
C ASN A 410 4.74 1.21 -5.20
N LYS A 411 4.37 2.31 -4.51
CA LYS A 411 4.07 3.62 -5.12
C LYS A 411 5.27 4.55 -4.98
N SER A 412 5.78 5.06 -6.10
CA SER A 412 6.86 6.05 -6.08
C SER A 412 6.37 7.44 -5.70
N LEU A 413 5.14 7.81 -6.08
CA LEU A 413 4.55 9.12 -5.80
C LEU A 413 3.17 8.97 -5.14
N VAL A 414 2.99 9.64 -4.01
CA VAL A 414 1.75 9.68 -3.25
C VAL A 414 1.29 11.13 -3.16
N LEU A 415 0.09 11.43 -3.67
CA LEU A 415 -0.52 12.75 -3.56
C LEU A 415 -1.54 12.75 -2.42
N PHE A 416 -1.40 13.67 -1.48
CA PHE A 416 -2.50 14.06 -0.60
C PHE A 416 -3.23 15.23 -1.25
N ASP A 417 -4.36 14.93 -1.89
CA ASP A 417 -5.23 15.93 -2.49
C ASP A 417 -6.20 16.41 -1.42
N GLU A 418 -6.06 17.68 -1.03
CA GLU A 418 -6.77 18.32 0.07
C GLU A 418 -6.51 17.70 1.46
N MET A 419 -5.51 18.24 2.18
CA MET A 419 -5.38 17.98 3.61
C MET A 419 -6.60 18.55 4.37
N PRO A 420 -7.40 17.72 5.06
CA PRO A 420 -8.62 18.16 5.72
C PRO A 420 -8.32 18.99 6.98
N VAL A 421 -9.28 19.86 7.33
CA VAL A 421 -9.22 20.70 8.53
C VAL A 421 -9.57 19.86 9.77
N SER A 422 -8.61 19.08 10.25
CA SER A 422 -8.75 18.38 11.54
C SER A 422 -8.45 19.32 12.71
N ASN A 423 -8.99 18.98 13.90
CA ASN A 423 -8.64 19.65 15.14
C ASN A 423 -7.12 19.52 15.43
N GLY A 424 -6.55 20.42 16.24
CA GLY A 424 -5.09 20.54 16.38
C GLY A 424 -4.35 19.26 16.78
N ARG A 425 -4.96 18.38 17.61
CA ARG A 425 -4.34 17.11 18.05
C ARG A 425 -4.29 16.06 16.94
N GLU A 426 -5.40 15.87 16.22
CA GLU A 426 -5.44 14.91 15.10
C GLU A 426 -4.47 15.31 13.99
N ARG A 427 -4.36 16.62 13.72
CA ARG A 427 -3.41 17.16 12.75
C ARG A 427 -1.96 16.89 13.15
N MET A 428 -1.62 17.02 14.43
CA MET A 428 -0.28 16.73 14.94
C MET A 428 0.05 15.23 14.79
N ALA A 429 -0.88 14.35 15.21
CA ALA A 429 -0.69 12.90 15.12
C ALA A 429 -0.55 12.42 13.66
N ALA A 430 -1.35 12.99 12.74
CA ALA A 430 -1.26 12.71 11.32
C ALA A 430 0.09 13.17 10.74
N PHE A 431 0.56 14.35 11.14
CA PHE A 431 1.85 14.88 10.70
C PHE A 431 3.03 14.04 11.20
N ASP A 432 3.01 13.58 12.46
CA ASP A 432 4.07 12.74 13.01
C ASP A 432 4.16 11.39 12.28
N ARG A 433 3.03 10.80 11.90
CA ARG A 433 3.02 9.60 11.05
C ARG A 433 3.60 9.88 9.67
N LEU A 434 3.21 10.99 9.04
CA LEU A 434 3.76 11.40 7.74
C LEU A 434 5.28 11.61 7.81
N LYS A 435 5.81 12.22 8.88
CA LYS A 435 7.27 12.41 9.06
C LYS A 435 8.04 11.09 9.02
N ASN A 436 7.51 10.04 9.68
CA ASN A 436 8.14 8.72 9.69
C ASN A 436 8.11 8.12 8.28
N MET A 437 6.94 8.13 7.63
CA MET A 437 6.76 7.62 6.27
C MET A 437 7.69 8.29 5.24
N VAL A 438 8.00 9.57 5.43
CA VAL A 438 8.89 10.34 4.55
C VAL A 438 10.36 9.95 4.70
N THR A 439 10.80 9.51 5.88
CA THR A 439 12.23 9.26 6.16
C THR A 439 12.61 7.78 6.30
N ASP A 440 11.67 6.91 6.60
CA ASP A 440 11.97 5.49 6.84
C ASP A 440 12.45 4.81 5.56
N THR A 441 13.48 3.98 5.66
CA THR A 441 14.00 3.20 4.51
C THR A 441 13.11 2.00 4.16
N ARG A 442 12.28 1.58 5.11
CA ARG A 442 11.34 0.47 5.01
C ARG A 442 10.01 0.84 5.64
N THR A 443 8.94 0.30 5.09
CA THR A 443 7.58 0.55 5.57
C THR A 443 6.93 -0.78 5.92
N ILE A 444 6.26 -0.81 7.07
CA ILE A 444 5.41 -1.95 7.45
C ILE A 444 4.07 -1.76 6.73
N ILE A 445 3.76 -2.69 5.83
CA ILE A 445 2.47 -2.76 5.17
C ILE A 445 1.51 -3.53 6.07
N ASN A 446 0.42 -2.86 6.44
CA ASN A 446 -0.69 -3.43 7.15
C ASN A 446 -1.91 -3.40 6.23
N GLU A 447 -2.18 -4.54 5.61
CA GLU A 447 -3.32 -4.73 4.73
C GLU A 447 -4.46 -5.42 5.49
N LYS A 448 -5.72 -5.13 5.13
CA LYS A 448 -6.89 -5.72 5.80
C LYS A 448 -6.86 -7.23 5.66
N CYS A 449 -6.99 -7.92 6.79
CA CYS A 449 -6.99 -9.37 6.85
C CYS A 449 -5.67 -10.01 6.37
N VAL A 450 -4.55 -9.28 6.43
CA VAL A 450 -3.19 -9.73 6.10
C VAL A 450 -2.26 -9.56 7.31
N HIS A 451 -1.28 -10.46 7.51
CA HIS A 451 -0.24 -10.22 8.51
C HIS A 451 0.63 -9.06 8.05
N ARG A 452 1.10 -8.24 8.99
CA ARG A 452 1.98 -7.13 8.65
C ARG A 452 3.29 -7.67 8.10
N TYR A 453 3.76 -7.09 7.00
CA TYR A 453 5.04 -7.43 6.38
C TYR A 453 5.80 -6.15 6.04
N GLU A 454 7.11 -6.27 5.92
CA GLU A 454 7.99 -5.14 5.67
C GLU A 454 8.38 -5.07 4.19
N VAL A 455 8.27 -3.87 3.60
CA VAL A 455 8.70 -3.59 2.22
C VAL A 455 9.69 -2.43 2.18
N LYS A 456 10.46 -2.33 1.09
CA LYS A 456 11.32 -1.16 0.83
C LYS A 456 10.43 0.07 0.64
N ASN A 457 10.76 1.16 1.33
CA ASN A 457 10.06 2.43 1.13
C ASN A 457 10.62 3.15 -0.10
N VAL A 458 9.74 3.42 -1.05
CA VAL A 458 10.01 4.18 -2.28
C VAL A 458 9.06 5.37 -2.41
N ASN A 459 8.28 5.66 -1.37
CA ASN A 459 7.23 6.66 -1.40
C ASN A 459 7.81 8.08 -1.29
N ASN A 460 7.49 8.92 -2.28
CA ASN A 460 7.70 10.36 -2.25
C ASN A 460 6.33 11.03 -2.16
N PHE A 461 6.22 12.06 -1.33
CA PHE A 461 4.92 12.64 -0.97
C PHE A 461 4.77 14.05 -1.52
N MET A 462 3.63 14.29 -2.15
CA MET A 462 3.18 15.61 -2.56
C MET A 462 1.88 15.96 -1.85
N ILE A 463 1.71 17.22 -1.46
CA ILE A 463 0.47 17.76 -0.91
C ILE A 463 -0.03 18.84 -1.84
N ALA A 464 -1.29 18.79 -2.25
CA ALA A 464 -1.96 19.89 -2.93
C ALA A 464 -3.11 20.39 -2.04
N SER A 465 -3.14 21.68 -1.71
CA SER A 465 -4.22 22.23 -0.91
C SER A 465 -4.56 23.68 -1.28
N ASN A 466 -5.81 24.05 -1.06
CA ASN A 466 -6.26 25.44 -1.12
C ASN A 466 -6.13 26.14 0.25
N ASN A 467 -5.90 25.39 1.33
CA ASN A 467 -5.74 25.92 2.67
C ASN A 467 -4.25 26.23 2.95
N LYS A 468 -3.97 27.28 3.70
CA LYS A 468 -2.62 27.57 4.20
C LYS A 468 -2.28 26.75 5.46
N ASN A 469 -3.29 26.22 6.15
CA ASN A 469 -3.14 25.42 7.38
C ASN A 469 -3.04 23.91 7.08
N ILE A 470 -2.16 23.51 6.16
CA ILE A 470 -2.03 22.11 5.72
C ILE A 470 -1.42 21.17 6.77
N LEU A 471 -0.42 21.61 7.52
CA LEU A 471 0.35 20.83 8.49
C LEU A 471 0.89 21.75 9.59
N PRO A 472 1.00 21.28 10.86
CA PRO A 472 1.57 22.06 11.96
C PRO A 472 3.09 22.11 11.82
N LEU A 473 3.59 23.10 11.08
CA LEU A 473 5.02 23.27 10.81
C LEU A 473 5.70 24.04 11.95
N THR A 474 6.94 23.65 12.28
CA THR A 474 7.78 24.35 13.26
C THR A 474 8.97 25.00 12.56
N LYS A 475 9.57 26.02 13.19
CA LYS A 475 10.78 26.71 12.66
C LYS A 475 11.90 25.74 12.29
N SER A 476 12.15 24.71 13.09
CA SER A 476 13.18 23.69 12.87
C SER A 476 12.77 22.57 11.90
N GLY A 477 11.51 22.48 11.48
CA GLY A 477 11.02 21.42 10.61
C GLY A 477 11.75 21.36 9.26
N ARG A 478 12.25 20.19 8.88
CA ARG A 478 13.13 19.94 7.71
C ARG A 478 12.64 18.85 6.76
N ARG A 479 11.32 18.59 6.73
CA ARG A 479 10.71 17.52 5.91
C ARG A 479 9.59 18.00 5.00
N VAL A 480 9.23 19.29 5.03
CA VAL A 480 8.12 19.85 4.25
C VAL A 480 8.61 21.13 3.60
N PHE A 481 8.73 21.09 2.27
CA PHE A 481 9.02 22.25 1.45
C PHE A 481 7.70 22.79 0.90
N VAL A 482 7.44 24.09 1.12
CA VAL A 482 6.15 24.71 0.83
C VAL A 482 6.31 25.72 -0.29
N LEU A 483 5.40 25.69 -1.26
CA LEU A 483 5.27 26.69 -2.31
C LEU A 483 3.83 27.18 -2.41
N ASN A 484 3.65 28.50 -2.46
CA ASN A 484 2.40 29.09 -2.89
C ASN A 484 2.42 29.30 -4.42
N VAL A 485 1.56 28.56 -5.11
CA VAL A 485 1.49 28.51 -6.57
C VAL A 485 0.87 29.80 -7.11
N SER A 486 1.48 30.32 -8.17
CA SER A 486 1.09 31.58 -8.81
C SER A 486 -0.31 31.50 -9.42
N ASN A 487 -1.07 32.58 -9.29
CA ASN A 487 -2.37 32.73 -9.94
C ASN A 487 -2.27 33.19 -11.41
N LYS A 488 -1.05 33.34 -11.98
CA LYS A 488 -0.81 33.85 -13.34
C LYS A 488 -1.61 33.10 -14.42
N ARG A 489 -1.84 31.79 -14.24
CA ARG A 489 -2.59 30.92 -15.16
C ARG A 489 -3.86 30.36 -14.55
N ARG A 490 -4.39 30.99 -13.50
CA ARG A 490 -5.57 30.47 -12.79
C ARG A 490 -6.77 30.36 -13.73
N CYS A 491 -7.39 29.19 -13.76
CA CYS A 491 -8.54 28.86 -14.61
C CYS A 491 -8.28 29.02 -16.13
N ASP A 492 -7.02 29.12 -16.57
CA ASP A 492 -6.63 29.22 -17.98
C ASP A 492 -6.67 27.84 -18.65
N ARG A 493 -7.89 27.39 -18.99
CA ARG A 493 -8.13 26.06 -19.57
C ARG A 493 -7.42 25.87 -20.92
N VAL A 494 -7.21 26.94 -21.68
CA VAL A 494 -6.55 26.86 -22.99
C VAL A 494 -5.05 26.63 -22.80
N TYR A 495 -4.42 27.38 -21.90
CA TYR A 495 -3.02 27.17 -21.53
C TYR A 495 -2.76 25.74 -21.05
N PHE A 496 -3.54 25.24 -20.09
CA PHE A 496 -3.33 23.90 -19.54
C PHE A 496 -3.60 22.78 -20.55
N ARG A 497 -4.51 22.99 -21.51
CA ARG A 497 -4.73 22.02 -22.60
C ARG A 497 -3.51 21.95 -23.52
N HIS A 498 -3.00 23.09 -23.98
CA HIS A 498 -1.80 23.10 -24.83
C HIS A 498 -0.57 22.55 -24.09
N LEU A 499 -0.45 22.85 -22.79
CA LEU A 499 0.61 22.30 -21.96
C LEU A 499 0.49 20.77 -21.80
N ASP A 500 -0.72 20.24 -21.59
CA ASP A 500 -0.97 18.79 -21.53
C ASP A 500 -0.54 18.09 -22.84
N GLU A 501 -0.99 18.63 -23.99
CA GLU A 501 -0.65 18.11 -25.31
C GLU A 501 0.87 18.14 -25.54
N TYR A 502 1.52 19.24 -25.15
CA TYR A 502 2.97 19.39 -25.25
C TYR A 502 3.71 18.38 -24.36
N VAL A 503 3.30 18.23 -23.09
CA VAL A 503 3.94 17.29 -22.16
C VAL A 503 3.76 15.86 -22.64
N LYS A 504 2.56 15.50 -23.11
CA LYS A 504 2.29 14.18 -23.69
C LYS A 504 3.21 13.89 -24.88
N ALA A 505 3.39 14.85 -25.77
CA ALA A 505 4.25 14.70 -26.96
C ALA A 505 5.75 14.66 -26.61
N ASN A 506 6.17 15.33 -25.54
CA ASN A 506 7.59 15.50 -25.17
C ASN A 506 7.99 14.77 -23.89
N ALA A 507 7.15 13.86 -23.37
CA ALA A 507 7.36 13.21 -22.07
C ALA A 507 8.73 12.54 -21.93
N ASN A 508 9.18 11.81 -22.96
CA ASN A 508 10.50 11.17 -22.98
C ASN A 508 11.65 12.19 -22.91
N LYS A 509 11.51 13.34 -23.60
CA LYS A 509 12.51 14.42 -23.57
C LYS A 509 12.54 15.11 -22.21
N ILE A 510 11.37 15.44 -21.67
CA ILE A 510 11.23 16.05 -20.33
C ILE A 510 11.83 15.14 -19.26
N PHE A 511 11.46 13.86 -19.27
CA PHE A 511 11.99 12.85 -18.36
C PHE A 511 13.53 12.73 -18.49
N THR A 512 14.04 12.62 -19.71
CA THR A 512 15.49 12.53 -19.96
C THR A 512 16.23 13.78 -19.47
N TYR A 513 15.67 14.97 -19.71
CA TYR A 513 16.22 16.24 -19.20
C TYR A 513 16.29 16.23 -17.67
N LEU A 514 15.18 15.89 -16.99
CA LEU A 514 15.09 15.89 -15.53
C LEU A 514 16.03 14.86 -14.89
N CYS A 515 16.23 13.70 -15.50
CA CYS A 515 17.20 12.72 -15.00
C CYS A 515 18.64 13.22 -15.12
N ASN A 516 18.98 14.00 -16.15
CA ASN A 516 20.36 14.32 -16.51
C ASN A 516 20.79 15.74 -16.12
N VAL A 517 19.87 16.63 -15.74
CA VAL A 517 20.21 18.00 -15.35
C VAL A 517 21.14 17.99 -14.13
N ASP A 518 22.21 18.77 -14.21
CA ASP A 518 23.17 18.86 -13.11
C ASP A 518 22.60 19.72 -11.97
N LEU A 519 22.35 19.05 -10.85
CA LEU A 519 21.83 19.62 -9.61
C LEU A 519 22.57 18.99 -8.41
N SER A 520 23.83 18.60 -8.59
CA SER A 520 24.64 17.95 -7.55
C SER A 520 24.81 18.81 -6.30
N ASP A 521 24.79 20.13 -6.47
CA ASP A 521 24.98 21.11 -5.39
C ASP A 521 23.74 21.28 -4.51
N ILE A 522 22.60 20.67 -4.89
CA ILE A 522 21.33 20.81 -4.18
C ILE A 522 21.11 19.61 -3.27
N ASP A 523 21.21 19.85 -1.97
CA ASP A 523 20.83 18.91 -0.94
C ASP A 523 19.34 19.07 -0.59
N LEU A 524 18.55 18.01 -0.83
CA LEU A 524 17.12 18.00 -0.49
C LEU A 524 16.87 18.20 1.00
N ALA A 525 17.77 17.74 1.89
CA ALA A 525 17.63 17.94 3.33
C ALA A 525 17.77 19.41 3.74
N ASN A 526 18.39 20.24 2.90
CA ASN A 526 18.67 21.66 3.10
C ASN A 526 17.86 22.54 2.13
N PHE A 527 16.56 22.29 2.05
CA PHE A 527 15.66 23.05 1.17
C PHE A 527 15.51 24.53 1.56
N PRO A 528 15.22 25.43 0.60
CA PRO A 528 15.10 26.85 0.85
C PRO A 528 14.05 27.18 1.93
N ARG A 529 14.42 28.08 2.85
CA ARG A 529 13.47 28.71 3.78
C ARG A 529 12.86 29.92 3.08
N ASN A 530 11.59 29.80 2.69
CA ASN A 530 10.88 30.85 1.97
C ASN A 530 9.73 31.42 2.81
N GLU A 531 9.24 32.58 2.36
CA GLU A 531 8.13 33.29 2.99
C GLU A 531 6.83 32.45 3.08
N ASP A 532 6.59 31.56 2.11
CA ASP A 532 5.40 30.71 2.10
C ASP A 532 5.40 29.74 3.26
N ARG A 533 6.57 29.11 3.52
CA ARG A 533 6.75 28.23 4.66
C ARG A 533 6.65 29.02 5.96
N ASP A 534 7.29 30.18 6.04
CA ASP A 534 7.32 30.98 7.26
C ASP A 534 5.92 31.45 7.65
N ALA A 535 5.08 31.79 6.66
CA ALA A 535 3.65 32.08 6.88
C ALA A 535 2.89 30.88 7.47
N ILE A 536 3.18 29.64 7.04
CA ILE A 536 2.56 28.43 7.62
C ILE A 536 3.08 28.16 9.03
N VAL A 537 4.38 28.36 9.28
CA VAL A 537 4.97 28.22 10.62
C VAL A 537 4.35 29.22 11.59
N GLU A 538 4.17 30.47 11.15
CA GLU A 538 3.49 31.50 11.94
C GLU A 538 2.03 31.13 12.21
N ALA A 539 1.29 30.68 11.20
CA ALA A 539 -0.09 30.22 11.37
C ALA A 539 -0.22 28.95 12.22
N SER A 540 0.85 28.15 12.33
CA SER A 540 0.93 26.93 13.14
C SER A 540 1.42 27.17 14.56
N ALA A 541 1.79 28.41 14.91
CA ALA A 541 2.29 28.74 16.23
C ALA A 541 1.21 28.56 17.30
N ASP A 542 1.59 27.98 18.44
CA ASP A 542 0.72 27.93 19.61
C ASP A 542 0.41 29.36 20.09
N PRO A 543 -0.88 29.75 20.25
CA PRO A 543 -1.24 31.14 20.56
C PRO A 543 -0.61 31.68 21.86
N ILE A 544 -0.37 30.82 22.85
CA ILE A 544 0.25 31.23 24.13
C ILE A 544 1.74 31.48 23.92
N SER A 545 2.42 30.54 23.27
CA SER A 545 3.84 30.65 22.92
C SER A 545 4.10 31.88 22.04
N ALA A 546 3.20 32.18 21.10
CA ALA A 546 3.26 33.37 20.26
C ALA A 546 3.07 34.66 21.07
N LEU A 547 2.13 34.68 22.03
CA LEU A 547 1.95 35.83 22.92
C LEU A 547 3.19 36.07 23.79
N PHE A 548 3.81 35.01 24.33
CA PHE A 548 5.02 35.14 25.14
C PHE A 548 6.24 35.64 24.35
N GLN A 549 6.29 35.33 23.05
CA GLN A 549 7.30 35.91 22.14
C GLN A 549 7.06 37.40 21.93
N GLU A 550 5.82 37.85 21.78
CA GLU A 550 5.51 39.28 21.70
C GLU A 550 5.87 39.99 23.02
N ILE A 551 5.48 39.44 24.18
CA ILE A 551 5.84 40.00 25.50
C ILE A 551 7.36 40.14 25.64
N THR A 552 8.11 39.10 25.26
CA THR A 552 9.58 39.15 25.29
C THR A 552 10.16 40.15 24.31
N LYS A 553 9.58 40.26 23.11
CA LYS A 553 10.01 41.21 22.08
C LYS A 553 9.81 42.67 22.51
N TYR A 554 8.70 42.97 23.19
CA TYR A 554 8.40 44.31 23.70
C TYR A 554 9.04 44.60 25.07
N GLY A 555 9.62 43.60 25.74
CA GLY A 555 10.27 43.76 27.05
C GLY A 555 9.29 43.94 28.22
N GLY A 556 8.04 43.49 28.08
CA GLY A 556 6.98 43.63 29.07
C GLY A 556 5.60 43.30 28.50
N PHE A 557 4.54 43.39 29.31
CA PHE A 557 3.18 43.07 28.89
C PHE A 557 2.60 44.15 27.97
N PRO A 558 2.26 43.84 26.70
CA PRO A 558 1.80 44.82 25.74
C PRO A 558 0.29 45.11 25.89
N ARG A 559 -0.08 46.36 26.11
CA ARG A 559 -1.44 46.88 25.92
C ARG A 559 -1.65 47.33 24.47
N ASN A 560 -2.90 47.36 24.04
CA ASN A 560 -3.30 47.72 22.67
C ASN A 560 -2.68 46.84 21.56
N LEU A 561 -2.18 45.64 21.91
CA LEU A 561 -1.59 44.72 20.94
C LEU A 561 -2.61 44.38 19.82
N MET A 562 -2.19 44.57 18.57
CA MET A 562 -3.04 44.39 17.38
C MET A 562 -4.25 45.37 17.29
N GLU A 563 -4.24 46.51 17.98
CA GLU A 563 -5.22 47.59 17.77
C GLU A 563 -4.77 48.54 16.65
N GLN A 564 -5.67 48.87 15.72
CA GLN A 564 -5.37 49.81 14.64
C GLN A 564 -5.36 51.24 15.20
N ASN A 565 -4.37 52.05 14.79
CA ASN A 565 -4.22 53.46 15.16
C ASN A 565 -3.97 53.74 16.65
N ARG A 566 -3.40 52.78 17.38
CA ARG A 566 -2.91 52.98 18.76
C ARG A 566 -1.50 52.43 18.90
N GLU A 567 -0.65 53.12 19.63
CA GLU A 567 0.68 52.62 19.97
C GLU A 567 0.56 51.49 21.00
N VAL A 568 1.50 50.54 20.91
CA VAL A 568 1.61 49.45 21.90
C VAL A 568 2.30 50.01 23.13
N GLU A 569 1.55 50.10 24.23
CA GLU A 569 2.08 50.49 25.54
C GLU A 569 2.60 49.24 26.26
N VAL A 570 3.71 49.35 26.99
CA VAL A 570 4.35 48.20 27.65
C VAL A 570 4.33 48.40 29.16
N GLU A 571 3.77 47.44 29.89
CA GLU A 571 3.73 47.44 31.36
C GLU A 571 4.62 46.32 31.93
N GLN A 572 5.35 46.62 33.00
CA GLN A 572 6.17 45.61 33.70
C GLN A 572 5.35 44.67 34.58
N SER A 573 4.13 45.07 34.94
CA SER A 573 3.18 44.22 35.66
C SER A 573 1.76 44.41 35.16
N MET A 574 1.00 43.32 35.05
CA MET A 574 -0.39 43.34 34.59
C MET A 574 -1.25 42.40 35.43
N SER A 575 -2.53 42.74 35.65
CA SER A 575 -3.43 41.85 36.38
C SER A 575 -3.72 40.57 35.60
N SER A 576 -4.05 39.50 36.32
CA SER A 576 -4.39 38.21 35.69
C SER A 576 -5.59 38.35 34.75
N THR A 577 -6.55 39.21 35.09
CA THR A 577 -7.75 39.47 34.30
C THR A 577 -7.39 40.22 33.02
N GLU A 578 -6.66 41.32 33.12
CA GLU A 578 -6.24 42.14 31.98
C GLU A 578 -5.32 41.37 31.02
N LEU A 579 -4.40 40.58 31.56
CA LEU A 579 -3.49 39.76 30.77
C LEU A 579 -4.23 38.65 30.03
N TYR A 580 -5.24 38.06 30.67
CA TYR A 580 -6.09 37.06 30.03
C TYR A 580 -6.97 37.68 28.94
N GLU A 581 -7.55 38.87 29.16
CA GLU A 581 -8.28 39.60 28.12
C GLU A 581 -7.38 39.95 26.92
N THR A 582 -6.14 40.34 27.19
CA THR A 582 -5.11 40.59 26.17
C THR A 582 -4.84 39.32 25.36
N TYR A 583 -4.69 38.18 26.03
CA TYR A 583 -4.57 36.87 25.37
C TYR A 583 -5.80 36.54 24.52
N GLN A 584 -7.02 36.73 25.03
CA GLN A 584 -8.26 36.47 24.28
C GLN A 584 -8.33 37.30 23.00
N LYS A 585 -8.08 38.60 23.09
CA LYS A 585 -8.06 39.51 21.94
C LYS A 585 -6.96 39.13 20.95
N PHE A 586 -5.78 38.76 21.45
CA PHE A 586 -4.66 38.31 20.63
C PHE A 586 -5.00 37.05 19.83
N VAL A 587 -5.57 36.02 20.48
CA VAL A 587 -6.02 34.79 19.79
C VAL A 587 -7.10 35.10 18.77
N GLN A 588 -8.10 35.91 19.14
CA GLN A 588 -9.21 36.24 18.23
C GLN A 588 -8.73 36.96 16.96
N LYS A 589 -7.78 37.90 17.09
CA LYS A 589 -7.28 38.70 15.97
C LYS A 589 -6.21 37.97 15.14
N ARG A 590 -5.24 37.32 15.79
CA ARG A 590 -4.09 36.70 15.10
C ARG A 590 -4.34 35.24 14.71
N PHE A 591 -5.19 34.52 15.45
CA PHE A 591 -5.48 33.10 15.25
C PHE A 591 -6.99 32.85 15.16
N PRO A 592 -7.71 33.47 14.19
CA PRO A 592 -9.16 33.36 14.11
C PRO A 592 -9.62 31.89 14.03
N GLY A 593 -10.56 31.52 14.90
CA GLY A 593 -11.09 30.14 15.02
C GLY A 593 -10.31 29.21 15.96
N HIS A 594 -9.22 29.66 16.60
CA HIS A 594 -8.56 28.89 17.65
C HIS A 594 -9.35 28.93 18.97
N HIS A 595 -9.34 27.81 19.70
CA HIS A 595 -9.96 27.71 21.01
C HIS A 595 -9.10 28.41 22.07
N VAL A 596 -9.68 29.42 22.72
CA VAL A 596 -9.07 30.09 23.88
C VAL A 596 -9.15 29.17 25.10
N ILE A 597 -8.01 28.80 25.68
CA ILE A 597 -7.98 28.00 26.91
C ILE A 597 -8.50 28.79 28.12
N SER A 598 -8.92 28.12 29.19
CA SER A 598 -9.43 28.81 30.39
C SER A 598 -8.36 29.67 31.07
N MET A 599 -8.78 30.72 31.78
CA MET A 599 -7.90 31.60 32.56
C MET A 599 -7.01 30.82 33.55
N THR A 600 -7.55 29.75 34.16
CA THR A 600 -6.79 28.87 35.05
C THR A 600 -5.66 28.15 34.30
N ALA A 601 -5.95 27.58 33.14
CA ALA A 601 -4.94 26.90 32.32
C ALA A 601 -3.89 27.90 31.79
N PHE A 602 -4.33 29.09 31.38
CA PHE A 602 -3.42 30.17 30.97
C PHE A 602 -2.48 30.59 32.10
N GLY A 603 -3.00 30.69 33.34
CA GLY A 603 -2.18 30.97 34.51
C GLY A 603 -1.14 29.89 34.83
N VAL A 604 -1.39 28.62 34.50
CA VAL A 604 -0.39 27.54 34.61
C VAL A 604 0.72 27.76 33.59
N HIS A 605 0.38 28.06 32.32
CA HIS A 605 1.39 28.36 31.30
C HIS A 605 2.26 29.57 31.64
N LEU A 606 1.69 30.62 32.26
CA LEU A 606 2.46 31.77 32.74
C LEU A 606 3.42 31.38 33.86
N TRP A 607 3.00 30.52 34.79
CA TRP A 607 3.82 30.04 35.89
C TRP A 607 5.02 29.20 35.42
N ASP A 608 4.80 28.38 34.38
CA ASP A 608 5.78 27.45 33.82
C ASP A 608 6.67 28.09 32.75
N ALA A 609 6.48 29.37 32.41
CA ALA A 609 7.27 30.06 31.39
C ALA A 609 8.70 30.35 31.88
N ILE A 610 9.70 29.87 31.13
CA ILE A 610 11.13 30.01 31.43
C ILE A 610 11.80 30.92 30.40
N ASP A 611 12.75 31.73 30.85
CA ASP A 611 13.64 32.52 30.00
C ASP A 611 14.70 31.62 29.36
N LEU A 612 14.51 31.35 28.08
CA LEU A 612 15.41 30.49 27.28
C LEU A 612 16.77 31.14 26.98
N GLN A 613 16.95 32.45 27.22
CA GLN A 613 18.21 33.17 26.95
C GLN A 613 19.16 33.16 28.16
N ARG A 614 18.63 33.22 29.38
CA ARG A 614 19.44 33.24 30.62
C ARG A 614 19.90 31.85 31.09
N GLY A 615 19.25 30.78 30.62
CA GLY A 615 19.56 29.39 31.00
C GLY A 615 19.16 29.04 32.44
N GLY A 616 18.87 27.75 32.70
CA GLY A 616 18.39 27.26 34.01
C GLY A 616 16.87 27.45 34.25
N ASP A 617 16.42 27.36 35.51
CA ASP A 617 15.01 27.51 35.93
C ASP A 617 14.56 28.99 36.03
N ALA A 618 15.23 29.90 35.31
CA ALA A 618 14.95 31.33 35.35
C ALA A 618 13.57 31.62 34.75
N ARG A 619 12.63 32.09 35.57
CA ARG A 619 11.25 32.31 35.13
C ARG A 619 11.10 33.58 34.30
N LEU A 620 10.24 33.51 33.29
CA LEU A 620 9.86 34.65 32.46
C LEU A 620 8.86 35.57 33.16
N PHE A 621 8.04 35.03 34.07
CA PHE A 621 7.03 35.75 34.82
C PHE A 621 7.00 35.37 36.30
N MET A 622 6.61 36.32 37.16
CA MET A 622 6.39 36.10 38.58
C MET A 622 4.98 36.52 38.99
N LYS A 623 4.36 35.71 39.84
CA LYS A 623 3.03 35.98 40.40
C LYS A 623 3.15 36.73 41.74
N ARG A 624 2.54 37.90 41.85
CA ARG A 624 2.44 38.71 43.07
C ARG A 624 0.98 38.87 43.47
N ARG A 625 0.67 38.78 44.77
CA ARG A 625 -0.66 39.09 45.31
C ARG A 625 -0.65 40.49 45.90
N VAL A 626 -1.60 41.32 45.52
CA VAL A 626 -1.70 42.71 45.98
C VAL A 626 -3.11 42.99 46.48
N GLN A 627 -3.22 43.80 47.52
CA GLN A 627 -4.49 44.27 48.08
C GLN A 627 -4.89 45.56 47.37
N VAL A 628 -5.96 45.52 46.58
CA VAL A 628 -6.52 46.67 45.88
C VAL A 628 -7.97 46.84 46.35
N ASN A 629 -8.28 47.97 46.98
CA ASN A 629 -9.62 48.31 47.50
C ASN A 629 -10.26 47.20 48.39
N GLY A 630 -9.45 46.53 49.21
CA GLY A 630 -9.91 45.45 50.11
C GLY A 630 -10.08 44.08 49.45
N HIS A 631 -9.81 43.94 48.16
CA HIS A 631 -9.80 42.68 47.42
C HIS A 631 -8.37 42.23 47.10
N CYS A 632 -8.13 40.92 47.18
CA CYS A 632 -6.84 40.32 46.83
C CYS A 632 -6.80 40.07 45.32
N GLU A 633 -6.01 40.86 44.60
CA GLU A 633 -5.79 40.73 43.16
C GLU A 633 -4.45 40.05 42.88
N VAL A 634 -4.37 39.34 41.75
CA VAL A 634 -3.16 38.65 41.30
C VAL A 634 -2.55 39.42 40.13
N LEU A 635 -1.36 39.97 40.36
CA LEU A 635 -0.52 40.58 39.34
C LEU A 635 0.53 39.59 38.84
N TRP A 636 0.82 39.67 37.54
CA TRP A 636 1.99 39.05 36.94
C TRP A 636 3.03 40.12 36.66
N VAL A 637 4.30 39.83 36.96
CA VAL A 637 5.46 40.72 36.74
C VAL A 637 6.36 40.06 35.70
N TYR A 638 6.79 40.82 34.70
CA TYR A 638 7.74 40.35 33.68
C TYR A 638 9.17 40.34 34.24
N LEU A 639 9.89 39.24 34.04
CA LEU A 639 11.26 39.03 34.56
C LEU A 639 12.29 38.76 33.46
N GLY A 640 11.87 38.74 32.20
CA GLY A 640 12.70 38.36 31.06
C GLY A 640 13.73 39.42 30.63
N PRO A 641 14.39 39.20 29.48
CA PRO A 641 15.37 40.13 28.92
C PRO A 641 14.73 41.51 28.67
N GLY A 642 15.41 42.60 29.07
CA GLY A 642 14.87 43.97 28.96
C GLY A 642 14.12 44.50 30.19
N ALA A 643 13.96 43.70 31.26
CA ALA A 643 13.41 44.18 32.53
C ALA A 643 14.37 45.10 33.34
N MET A 644 15.61 45.26 32.89
CA MET A 644 16.63 46.14 33.48
C MET A 644 16.75 47.42 32.66
N ASP A 645 15.97 48.42 33.03
CA ASP A 645 16.27 49.86 32.86
C ASP A 645 15.43 50.75 33.83
N LEU A 646 14.68 50.18 34.79
CA LEU A 646 13.75 50.93 35.65
C LEU A 646 13.77 50.49 37.14
N LEU A 647 14.76 49.71 37.58
CA LEU A 647 14.89 49.30 38.99
C LEU A 647 15.94 50.11 39.78
N ASP A 648 16.55 51.13 39.16
CA ASP A 648 17.50 52.03 39.85
C ASP A 648 16.86 53.34 40.36
N ASP A 649 15.55 53.54 40.18
CA ASP A 649 14.82 54.70 40.72
C ASP A 649 13.75 54.24 41.73
N GLU A 650 14.17 53.81 42.93
CA GLU A 650 13.42 53.92 44.20
C GLU A 650 14.24 53.26 45.34
N GLU A 651 15.11 54.05 45.97
CA GLU A 651 15.63 53.82 47.33
C GLU A 651 14.90 54.73 48.33
#